data_AF-A0AAJ7TGT4-F1
#
_entry.id   AF-A0AAJ7TGT4-F1
#
_cell.length_a   1.000
_cell.length_b   1.000
_cell.length_c   1.000
_cell.angle_alpha   90.00
_cell.angle_beta   90.00
_cell.angle_gamma   90.00
#
_symmetry.space_group_name_H-M   'P 1'
#
loop_
_entity.id
_entity.type
_entity.pdbx_description
1 polymer ?
#
loop_
_entity_poly.entity_id
_entity_poly.type
_entity_poly.pdbx_seq_one_letter_code
_entity_poly.pdbx_strand_id
1 'polypeptide(L)'
;MKAYDVAVKSYRTAVEVRVGAPAKVQDMASSVDVLTAEVQELNSEYTGLMGRARSNLEALESHLLHLETCEKDSASVSLANGDADDPDRRRKEEISFRGLRGGAVTLWQLERAGAVDPDTSLRLARGSLSVEDVSGAFECYLDGRRSVAGLLVEATGQKVSPYEAFRRGLLKPAAALELLEAQAATGLLVDPADGGGFTAEEAVSRGLVGREFERQLLEAERAVTGYVDPATEDKVSLFRAMQQGLIPREQALRLLEAQLATGGVVDPWAGHRLPVEAAYERGLVDEETVGLLSGASGDGAGDAGAGGFSDPGTEERLPYRRLVERCVADPDTGLRVLPLRKRGGKIAHDMVISKIEEVERMSAEQALCSAAAPLVSESTLTTSETRYVKVETELSDLLKATPLSVGGRATSLKEVFESEAVDEETKRRLMEEFRAGKITLEELAALMAEAAEGRGRHGYAGREFKFSGLRRELSLDELAKSGIIDGETASQLMDGSRSVEEVSNSISSYLTGTGCVAGIFLESTGETLSVYAAMRRGLVRPGTALELLEAQAATGFVVDPVLNAKLTVDEAVVAGLVGDEFHDKLLSAERAVTGYLDPYAGRLISLFQAMKKNLVVRDHGVRLLEAQIATGGVIDPQASHRLPLKVAYERGLIDEKTNAVLLDPLQVTKGFFDPNTEENLTYAALLARCSPDARTGLALLALHERRAPRQRKTSSTSSVRQRRVLVVDPDTGKRVTVYEAYSRGVIDQAMYLKFSKQECEWEEINVTADDDGGATSSTLVDKRSGRRFCLDDALVAGVVDDAVLRRYRSGEMSIFELGDRLSASGLAAGEGAASPSQPPSPALDDAAGADPAWSDPTEETAPIAGVLDGNTGEVLAVSEAARRRLLDGATALALLEAQACTGGVLDPATGERHSVARAAALGLVEKFTAEKLSLAEKAFAGFEEPGTGRLFSTALAMRRGWLFPEAARRLLEVQYLTGGLVRPGATGRASVTEALASGELDDAAARRLRDAGAHARVLLCPKTRARVTYAEALARAVRDPTTGLRLLEAAGQGARAGLVTGGVTVRSAVTSSSSFQSFSRSSQPVAGGRR
;
A
#
# COMPACT_ATOMS: atom_id res chain seq x y z
N MET A 1 18.54 47.35 21.55
CA MET A 1 18.05 48.37 22.51
C MET A 1 18.61 49.76 22.18
N LYS A 2 19.54 50.37 22.94
CA LYS A 2 19.89 51.82 22.81
C LYS A 2 20.27 52.28 21.38
N ALA A 3 21.06 51.51 20.64
CA ALA A 3 21.42 51.85 19.25
C ALA A 3 20.21 51.82 18.28
N TYR A 4 19.25 50.92 18.52
CA TYR A 4 18.02 50.82 17.74
C TYR A 4 17.08 52.00 18.03
N ASP A 5 16.99 52.42 19.30
CA ASP A 5 16.18 53.57 19.70
C ASP A 5 16.69 54.90 19.11
N VAL A 6 18.01 55.02 18.92
CA VAL A 6 18.64 56.14 18.17
C VAL A 6 18.33 56.06 16.67
N ALA A 7 18.39 54.87 16.08
CA ALA A 7 18.07 54.66 14.66
C ALA A 7 16.60 54.99 14.36
N VAL A 8 15.66 54.48 15.18
CA VAL A 8 14.21 54.75 15.05
C VAL A 8 13.91 56.24 15.21
N LYS A 9 14.53 56.93 16.18
CA LYS A 9 14.36 58.40 16.34
C LYS A 9 14.86 59.16 15.11
N SER A 10 16.04 58.81 14.59
CA SER A 10 16.59 59.42 13.37
C SER A 10 15.69 59.20 12.16
N TYR A 11 15.13 58.00 12.01
CA TYR A 11 14.21 57.66 10.93
C TYR A 11 12.89 58.43 11.04
N ARG A 12 12.35 58.62 12.27
CA ARG A 12 11.13 59.39 12.52
C ARG A 12 11.30 60.86 12.11
N THR A 13 12.40 61.50 12.48
CA THR A 13 12.73 62.86 12.02
C THR A 13 12.92 62.95 10.50
N ALA A 14 13.48 61.91 9.86
CA ALA A 14 13.64 61.87 8.41
C ALA A 14 12.29 61.76 7.65
N VAL A 15 11.29 61.11 8.26
CA VAL A 15 9.92 61.05 7.73
C VAL A 15 9.19 62.38 7.93
N GLU A 16 9.24 62.97 9.13
CA GLU A 16 8.56 64.25 9.43
C GLU A 16 9.04 65.41 8.53
N VAL A 17 10.34 65.50 8.24
CA VAL A 17 10.90 66.51 7.31
C VAL A 17 10.38 66.34 5.87
N ARG A 18 9.96 65.13 5.48
CA ARG A 18 9.51 64.81 4.12
C ARG A 18 8.01 65.05 3.87
N VAL A 19 7.23 65.26 4.94
CA VAL A 19 5.77 65.49 4.89
C VAL A 19 5.39 66.97 4.69
N GLY A 20 6.38 67.89 4.76
CA GLY A 20 6.15 69.35 4.73
C GLY A 20 5.86 70.02 3.37
N ALA A 21 5.52 69.30 2.30
CA ALA A 21 5.35 69.87 0.95
C ALA A 21 3.98 69.51 0.31
N PRO A 22 3.09 70.49 0.02
CA PRO A 22 1.72 70.21 -0.40
C PRO A 22 1.53 70.14 -1.92
N ALA A 23 1.58 68.93 -2.51
CA ALA A 23 0.95 68.62 -3.81
C ALA A 23 0.79 67.11 -4.02
N LYS A 24 -0.35 66.68 -4.60
CA LYS A 24 -0.76 65.29 -4.94
C LYS A 24 -1.12 64.38 -3.76
N VAL A 25 -2.36 64.52 -3.28
CA VAL A 25 -2.90 63.79 -2.11
C VAL A 25 -3.46 62.39 -2.46
N GLN A 26 -3.62 62.04 -3.74
CA GLN A 26 -4.39 60.84 -4.13
C GLN A 26 -3.55 59.58 -4.42
N ASP A 27 -2.33 59.71 -4.97
CA ASP A 27 -1.38 58.58 -5.12
C ASP A 27 -0.63 58.24 -3.81
N MET A 28 -0.61 59.16 -2.84
CA MET A 28 0.07 58.93 -1.56
C MET A 28 -0.76 58.06 -0.61
N ALA A 29 -2.10 58.09 -0.69
CA ALA A 29 -2.95 57.31 0.20
C ALA A 29 -2.71 55.80 0.04
N SER A 30 -2.75 55.29 -1.20
CA SER A 30 -2.46 53.88 -1.49
C SER A 30 -1.02 53.46 -1.12
N SER A 31 -0.05 54.36 -1.30
CA SER A 31 1.34 54.11 -0.89
C SER A 31 1.50 54.07 0.63
N VAL A 32 0.75 54.90 1.38
CA VAL A 32 0.71 54.87 2.84
C VAL A 32 0.00 53.61 3.34
N ASP A 33 -1.10 53.20 2.71
CA ASP A 33 -1.81 51.96 3.08
C ASP A 33 -0.93 50.72 2.89
N VAL A 34 -0.22 50.61 1.75
CA VAL A 34 0.75 49.53 1.49
C VAL A 34 1.90 49.55 2.49
N LEU A 35 2.50 50.72 2.78
CA LEU A 35 3.57 50.82 3.77
C LEU A 35 3.08 50.54 5.20
N THR A 36 1.83 50.87 5.54
CA THR A 36 1.25 50.46 6.84
C THR A 36 0.94 48.98 6.91
N ALA A 37 0.59 48.34 5.79
CA ALA A 37 0.43 46.89 5.72
C ALA A 37 1.77 46.16 5.88
N GLU A 38 2.83 46.58 5.16
CA GLU A 38 4.20 46.03 5.35
C GLU A 38 4.70 46.25 6.79
N VAL A 39 4.45 47.42 7.38
CA VAL A 39 4.81 47.68 8.78
C VAL A 39 3.98 46.84 9.75
N GLN A 40 2.71 46.56 9.47
CA GLN A 40 1.90 45.65 10.29
C GLN A 40 2.37 44.19 10.15
N GLU A 41 2.72 43.75 8.95
CA GLU A 41 3.22 42.39 8.69
C GLU A 41 4.59 42.17 9.35
N LEU A 42 5.54 43.09 9.17
CA LEU A 42 6.84 43.06 9.88
C LEU A 42 6.67 43.17 11.40
N ASN A 43 5.69 43.93 11.90
CA ASN A 43 5.40 43.98 13.33
C ASN A 43 4.71 42.68 13.83
N SER A 44 3.99 41.96 12.97
CA SER A 44 3.44 40.63 13.26
C SER A 44 4.54 39.56 13.28
N GLU A 45 5.49 39.58 12.33
CA GLU A 45 6.66 38.72 12.35
C GLU A 45 7.56 39.03 13.55
N TYR A 46 7.74 40.30 13.89
CA TYR A 46 8.48 40.72 15.08
C TYR A 46 7.78 40.31 16.36
N THR A 47 6.44 40.43 16.48
CA THR A 47 5.73 39.91 17.67
C THR A 47 5.75 38.38 17.72
N GLY A 48 5.74 37.67 16.59
CA GLY A 48 5.92 36.21 16.54
C GLY A 48 7.36 35.75 16.82
N LEU A 49 8.38 36.54 16.46
CA LEU A 49 9.78 36.32 16.82
C LEU A 49 10.03 36.67 18.30
N MET A 50 9.46 37.75 18.81
CA MET A 50 9.50 38.10 20.23
C MET A 50 8.69 37.13 21.09
N GLY A 51 7.59 36.58 20.58
CA GLY A 51 6.82 35.51 21.23
C GLY A 51 7.60 34.20 21.30
N ARG A 52 8.26 33.81 20.21
CA ARG A 52 9.20 32.66 20.21
C ARG A 52 10.42 32.90 21.08
N ALA A 53 11.01 34.10 21.04
CA ALA A 53 12.15 34.46 21.89
C ALA A 53 11.74 34.49 23.37
N ARG A 54 10.55 34.99 23.69
CA ARG A 54 9.97 34.98 25.04
C ARG A 54 9.64 33.57 25.50
N SER A 55 9.03 32.74 24.67
CA SER A 55 8.79 31.32 24.98
C SER A 55 10.09 30.55 25.18
N ASN A 56 11.13 30.81 24.36
CA ASN A 56 12.46 30.26 24.56
C ASN A 56 13.14 30.81 25.84
N LEU A 57 12.84 32.05 26.23
CA LEU A 57 13.40 32.68 27.43
C LEU A 57 12.65 32.21 28.70
N GLU A 58 11.34 31.98 28.62
CA GLU A 58 10.51 31.33 29.65
C GLU A 58 10.86 29.84 29.78
N ALA A 59 11.23 29.17 28.67
CA ALA A 59 11.77 27.81 28.69
C ALA A 59 13.21 27.76 29.23
N LEU A 60 14.05 28.76 28.96
CA LEU A 60 15.38 28.92 29.56
C LEU A 60 15.29 29.32 31.03
N GLU A 61 14.34 30.17 31.42
CA GLU A 61 14.04 30.50 32.82
C GLU A 61 13.47 29.30 33.55
N SER A 62 12.64 28.47 32.91
CA SER A 62 12.17 27.20 33.47
C SER A 62 13.31 26.18 33.58
N HIS A 63 14.20 26.08 32.58
CA HIS A 63 15.41 25.27 32.68
C HIS A 63 16.40 25.80 33.73
N LEU A 64 16.49 27.12 33.93
CA LEU A 64 17.27 27.75 34.99
C LEU A 64 16.63 27.53 36.36
N LEU A 65 15.30 27.57 36.47
CA LEU A 65 14.59 27.21 37.69
C LEU A 65 14.82 25.73 38.02
N HIS A 66 14.79 24.86 37.00
CA HIS A 66 15.00 23.43 37.13
C HIS A 66 16.47 23.08 37.43
N LEU A 67 17.42 23.81 36.85
CA LEU A 67 18.84 23.73 37.20
C LEU A 67 19.12 24.33 38.58
N GLU A 68 18.45 25.42 38.98
CA GLU A 68 18.53 25.93 40.35
C GLU A 68 17.91 24.96 41.36
N THR A 69 16.83 24.23 41.03
CA THR A 69 16.33 23.15 41.88
C THR A 69 17.29 21.97 41.90
N CYS A 70 17.89 21.58 40.77
CA CYS A 70 18.86 20.48 40.71
C CYS A 70 20.19 20.81 41.38
N GLU A 71 20.71 22.04 41.31
CA GLU A 71 21.89 22.50 42.05
C GLU A 71 21.58 22.69 43.54
N LYS A 72 20.36 23.11 43.90
CA LYS A 72 19.92 23.09 45.32
C LYS A 72 19.77 21.65 45.86
N ASP A 73 19.21 20.73 45.07
CA ASP A 73 19.03 19.32 45.42
C ASP A 73 20.34 18.50 45.40
N SER A 74 21.42 18.97 44.74
CA SER A 74 22.71 18.26 44.67
C SER A 74 23.89 18.94 45.38
N ALA A 75 23.87 20.26 45.60
CA ALA A 75 25.03 21.01 46.11
C ALA A 75 24.75 22.00 47.27
N SER A 76 23.50 22.25 47.69
CA SER A 76 23.23 23.27 48.73
C SER A 76 22.27 22.88 49.87
N VAL A 77 22.24 21.61 50.29
CA VAL A 77 21.68 21.19 51.60
C VAL A 77 22.75 20.56 52.52
N SER A 78 24.03 20.73 52.20
CA SER A 78 25.16 20.37 53.07
C SER A 78 25.77 21.56 53.83
N LEU A 79 25.46 22.81 53.44
CA LEU A 79 26.09 24.03 54.00
C LEU A 79 25.17 25.27 54.11
N ALA A 80 23.96 25.13 54.66
CA ALA A 80 23.27 26.19 55.41
C ALA A 80 22.05 25.64 56.17
N ASN A 81 21.88 26.07 57.42
CA ASN A 81 20.71 25.84 58.30
C ASN A 81 20.44 24.40 58.77
N GLY A 82 20.95 24.07 59.95
CA GLY A 82 20.11 23.58 61.06
C GLY A 82 19.76 22.09 61.14
N ASP A 83 19.23 21.48 60.07
CA ASP A 83 18.31 20.35 60.21
C ASP A 83 18.88 18.99 59.72
N ALA A 84 20.17 18.75 59.94
CA ALA A 84 20.87 17.52 59.50
C ALA A 84 20.64 16.27 60.39
N ASP A 85 20.01 16.45 61.55
CA ASP A 85 19.73 15.39 62.55
C ASP A 85 18.23 15.27 62.88
N ASP A 86 17.34 15.44 61.90
CA ASP A 86 15.96 14.97 62.05
C ASP A 86 15.89 13.43 61.90
N PRO A 87 15.61 12.66 62.98
CA PRO A 87 15.50 11.21 62.91
C PRO A 87 14.28 10.76 62.08
N ASP A 88 13.23 11.56 61.97
CA ASP A 88 12.04 11.18 61.20
C ASP A 88 12.35 11.20 59.69
N ARG A 89 13.20 12.12 59.22
CA ARG A 89 13.67 12.13 57.82
C ARG A 89 14.45 10.87 57.44
N ARG A 90 15.43 10.45 58.24
CA ARG A 90 16.23 9.24 57.93
C ARG A 90 15.35 7.99 57.86
N ARG A 91 14.35 7.88 58.73
CA ARG A 91 13.36 6.78 58.70
C ARG A 91 12.45 6.82 57.47
N LYS A 92 12.09 8.01 56.95
CA LYS A 92 11.37 8.15 55.67
C LYS A 92 12.21 7.74 54.45
N GLU A 93 13.54 7.83 54.55
CA GLU A 93 14.47 7.35 53.52
C GLU A 93 14.74 5.83 53.64
N GLU A 94 14.66 5.25 54.84
CA GLU A 94 14.77 3.79 55.09
C GLU A 94 13.51 2.99 54.64
N ILE A 95 12.31 3.57 54.69
CA ILE A 95 11.07 2.91 54.26
C ILE A 95 10.96 2.96 52.73
N SER A 96 11.17 1.81 52.07
CA SER A 96 11.09 1.66 50.61
C SER A 96 9.92 0.78 50.15
N PHE A 97 9.25 1.21 49.09
CA PHE A 97 8.19 0.51 48.38
C PHE A 97 8.65 0.02 47.01
N ARG A 98 7.89 -0.91 46.41
CA ARG A 98 8.12 -1.38 45.04
C ARG A 98 7.36 -0.48 44.05
N GLY A 99 8.08 0.20 43.16
CA GLY A 99 7.53 0.99 42.06
C GLY A 99 7.28 0.18 40.78
N LEU A 100 6.91 0.87 39.70
CA LEU A 100 6.23 0.31 38.52
C LEU A 100 6.98 -0.81 37.77
N ARG A 101 8.33 -0.79 37.75
CA ARG A 101 9.17 -1.87 37.18
C ARG A 101 10.00 -2.60 38.25
N GLY A 102 9.55 -2.59 39.50
CA GLY A 102 10.23 -3.25 40.62
C GLY A 102 11.36 -2.45 41.28
N GLY A 103 11.62 -1.22 40.86
CA GLY A 103 12.57 -0.32 41.53
C GLY A 103 12.10 0.11 42.92
N ALA A 104 13.03 0.44 43.82
CA ALA A 104 12.72 0.91 45.16
C ALA A 104 12.37 2.40 45.17
N VAL A 105 11.21 2.76 45.70
CA VAL A 105 10.74 4.15 45.87
C VAL A 105 10.59 4.43 47.36
N THR A 106 11.27 5.44 47.89
CA THR A 106 11.25 5.77 49.32
C THR A 106 9.99 6.54 49.74
N LEU A 107 9.60 6.42 51.00
CA LEU A 107 8.49 7.20 51.57
C LEU A 107 8.73 8.71 51.44
N TRP A 108 9.98 9.15 51.56
CA TRP A 108 10.37 10.56 51.34
C TRP A 108 10.16 11.02 49.88
N GLN A 109 10.44 10.16 48.89
CA GLN A 109 10.14 10.47 47.48
C GLN A 109 8.63 10.60 47.22
N LEU A 110 7.81 9.74 47.83
CA LEU A 110 6.35 9.81 47.73
C LEU A 110 5.77 11.08 48.39
N GLU A 111 6.34 11.51 49.52
CA GLU A 111 5.98 12.77 50.18
C GLU A 111 6.35 13.99 49.31
N ARG A 112 7.57 14.04 48.75
CA ARG A 112 7.97 15.09 47.76
C ARG A 112 7.20 15.03 46.45
N ALA A 113 6.51 13.93 46.16
CA ALA A 113 5.61 13.77 45.03
C ALA A 113 4.16 14.20 45.32
N GLY A 114 3.82 14.53 46.57
CA GLY A 114 2.43 14.79 46.97
C GLY A 114 1.54 13.54 46.96
N ALA A 115 2.12 12.35 46.84
CA ALA A 115 1.38 11.08 46.79
C ALA A 115 0.99 10.55 48.19
N VAL A 116 1.62 11.08 49.25
CA VAL A 116 1.34 10.74 50.65
C VAL A 116 1.34 12.01 51.50
N ASP A 117 0.28 12.21 52.30
CA ASP A 117 0.16 13.34 53.21
C ASP A 117 1.32 13.39 54.23
N PRO A 118 1.84 14.59 54.59
CA PRO A 118 2.93 14.73 55.57
C PRO A 118 2.62 14.17 56.97
N ASP A 119 1.35 14.14 57.41
CA ASP A 119 0.96 13.49 58.67
C ASP A 119 1.11 11.96 58.56
N THR A 120 0.63 11.39 57.46
CA THR A 120 0.67 9.95 57.19
C THR A 120 2.11 9.46 57.03
N SER A 121 2.97 10.20 56.30
CA SER A 121 4.39 9.89 56.15
C SER A 121 5.14 9.90 57.50
N LEU A 122 4.83 10.86 58.36
CA LEU A 122 5.44 11.04 59.68
C LEU A 122 4.92 9.98 60.68
N ARG A 123 3.66 9.57 60.58
CA ARG A 123 3.08 8.47 61.37
C ARG A 123 3.65 7.10 61.00
N LEU A 124 3.95 6.86 59.71
CA LEU A 124 4.69 5.69 59.23
C LEU A 124 6.14 5.71 59.73
N ALA A 125 6.86 6.83 59.59
CA ALA A 125 8.23 6.99 60.07
C ALA A 125 8.38 6.79 61.61
N ARG A 126 7.31 7.08 62.37
CA ARG A 126 7.24 6.84 63.81
C ARG A 126 6.72 5.45 64.20
N GLY A 127 6.35 4.61 63.23
CA GLY A 127 5.82 3.26 63.48
C GLY A 127 4.43 3.22 64.14
N SER A 128 3.68 4.32 64.04
CA SER A 128 2.31 4.45 64.60
C SER A 128 1.20 4.00 63.64
N LEU A 129 1.57 3.77 62.38
CA LEU A 129 0.81 3.07 61.34
C LEU A 129 1.73 1.98 60.79
N SER A 130 1.19 0.81 60.46
CA SER A 130 1.97 -0.18 59.70
C SER A 130 1.99 0.16 58.22
N VAL A 131 2.96 -0.37 57.49
CA VAL A 131 3.03 -0.25 56.02
C VAL A 131 1.82 -0.92 55.36
N GLU A 132 1.29 -1.98 55.97
CA GLU A 132 0.14 -2.74 55.48
C GLU A 132 -1.16 -1.91 55.57
N ASP A 133 -1.37 -1.18 56.67
CA ASP A 133 -2.57 -0.34 56.89
C ASP A 133 -2.75 0.78 55.86
N VAL A 134 -1.65 1.28 55.29
CA VAL A 134 -1.65 2.47 54.41
C VAL A 134 -1.34 2.12 52.96
N SER A 135 -0.78 0.93 52.68
CA SER A 135 -0.41 0.47 51.35
C SER A 135 -1.50 0.75 50.28
N GLY A 136 -2.72 0.30 50.53
CA GLY A 136 -3.86 0.47 49.60
C GLY A 136 -4.31 1.92 49.34
N ALA A 137 -3.88 2.90 50.15
CA ALA A 137 -4.23 4.31 49.98
C ALA A 137 -3.40 4.99 48.88
N PHE A 138 -2.12 4.62 48.74
CA PHE A 138 -1.20 5.17 47.73
C PHE A 138 -0.67 4.11 46.73
N GLU A 139 -1.18 2.87 46.78
CA GLU A 139 -0.88 1.79 45.83
C GLU A 139 -1.07 2.20 44.36
N CYS A 140 -2.06 3.06 44.08
CA CYS A 140 -2.31 3.61 42.74
C CYS A 140 -1.18 4.49 42.18
N TYR A 141 -0.25 4.93 43.03
CA TYR A 141 0.95 5.66 42.61
C TYR A 141 2.15 4.72 42.38
N LEU A 142 2.10 3.49 42.91
CA LEU A 142 3.21 2.54 42.94
C LEU A 142 3.07 1.38 41.95
N ASP A 143 1.85 0.84 41.77
CA ASP A 143 1.59 -0.36 40.96
C ASP A 143 0.61 -0.07 39.79
N GLY A 144 0.86 -0.71 38.65
CA GLY A 144 0.03 -0.67 37.45
C GLY A 144 -1.20 -1.57 37.48
N ARG A 145 -1.37 -2.45 38.50
CA ARG A 145 -2.50 -3.42 38.67
C ARG A 145 -3.92 -2.88 38.48
N ARG A 146 -4.12 -1.56 38.48
CA ARG A 146 -5.42 -0.91 38.23
C ARG A 146 -5.81 -0.83 36.74
N SER A 147 -4.91 -1.17 35.82
CA SER A 147 -5.21 -1.35 34.39
C SER A 147 -6.06 -2.61 34.14
N VAL A 148 -6.58 -2.73 32.91
CA VAL A 148 -7.29 -3.93 32.46
C VAL A 148 -6.28 -5.06 32.24
N ALA A 149 -6.21 -6.02 33.16
CA ALA A 149 -5.19 -7.08 33.16
C ALA A 149 -5.51 -8.23 32.18
N GLY A 150 -6.79 -8.49 31.93
CA GLY A 150 -7.22 -9.57 31.05
C GLY A 150 -8.70 -9.53 30.76
N LEU A 151 -9.21 -10.60 30.16
CA LEU A 151 -10.60 -10.71 29.71
C LEU A 151 -11.24 -11.95 30.32
N LEU A 152 -12.49 -11.81 30.77
CA LEU A 152 -13.27 -12.90 31.34
C LEU A 152 -14.31 -13.39 30.33
N VAL A 153 -14.16 -14.61 29.84
CA VAL A 153 -15.14 -15.23 28.94
C VAL A 153 -16.33 -15.72 29.77
N GLU A 154 -17.40 -14.93 29.84
CA GLU A 154 -18.56 -15.23 30.73
C GLU A 154 -19.21 -16.60 30.45
N ALA A 155 -19.11 -17.12 29.24
CA ALA A 155 -19.65 -18.44 28.87
C ALA A 155 -18.89 -19.62 29.49
N THR A 156 -17.63 -19.43 29.90
CA THR A 156 -16.77 -20.50 30.45
C THR A 156 -16.21 -20.18 31.84
N GLY A 157 -16.24 -18.91 32.25
CA GLY A 157 -15.52 -18.41 33.43
C GLY A 157 -14.00 -18.33 33.25
N GLN A 158 -13.48 -18.60 32.04
CA GLN A 158 -12.04 -18.58 31.79
C GLN A 158 -11.51 -17.15 31.68
N LYS A 159 -10.44 -16.87 32.42
CA LYS A 159 -9.62 -15.65 32.30
C LYS A 159 -8.60 -15.88 31.17
N VAL A 160 -8.49 -14.95 30.22
CA VAL A 160 -7.55 -15.02 29.08
C VAL A 160 -6.85 -13.68 28.87
N SER A 161 -5.61 -13.70 28.35
CA SER A 161 -4.88 -12.46 28.04
C SER A 161 -5.47 -11.77 26.80
N PRO A 162 -5.27 -10.45 26.60
CA PRO A 162 -5.73 -9.77 25.39
C PRO A 162 -5.13 -10.36 24.10
N TYR A 163 -3.88 -10.82 24.16
CA TYR A 163 -3.21 -11.50 23.05
C TYR A 163 -3.81 -12.89 22.77
N GLU A 164 -4.09 -13.66 23.83
CA GLU A 164 -4.72 -14.97 23.68
C GLU A 164 -6.15 -14.85 23.16
N ALA A 165 -6.91 -13.86 23.63
CA ALA A 165 -8.25 -13.56 23.10
C ALA A 165 -8.20 -13.17 21.61
N PHE A 166 -7.16 -12.47 21.15
CA PHE A 166 -6.91 -12.24 19.73
C PHE A 166 -6.61 -13.55 18.98
N ARG A 167 -5.67 -14.37 19.47
CA ARG A 167 -5.33 -15.67 18.87
C ARG A 167 -6.53 -16.62 18.77
N ARG A 168 -7.43 -16.61 19.76
CA ARG A 168 -8.66 -17.41 19.80
C ARG A 168 -9.82 -16.78 18.98
N GLY A 169 -9.59 -15.71 18.21
CA GLY A 169 -10.63 -15.03 17.41
C GLY A 169 -11.72 -14.33 18.24
N LEU A 170 -11.55 -14.25 19.56
CA LEU A 170 -12.48 -13.57 20.46
C LEU A 170 -12.39 -12.05 20.30
N LEU A 171 -11.21 -11.52 19.96
CA LEU A 171 -10.89 -10.10 19.97
C LEU A 171 -10.23 -9.65 18.66
N LYS A 172 -10.53 -8.42 18.19
CA LYS A 172 -9.91 -7.86 16.96
C LYS A 172 -8.46 -7.41 17.26
N PRO A 173 -7.50 -7.57 16.33
CA PRO A 173 -6.08 -7.23 16.58
C PRO A 173 -5.86 -5.79 17.07
N ALA A 174 -6.59 -4.81 16.51
CA ALA A 174 -6.50 -3.42 16.94
C ALA A 174 -6.92 -3.21 18.41
N ALA A 175 -8.00 -3.86 18.86
CA ALA A 175 -8.45 -3.77 20.25
C ALA A 175 -7.51 -4.53 21.21
N ALA A 176 -6.86 -5.60 20.75
CA ALA A 176 -5.88 -6.34 21.54
C ALA A 176 -4.64 -5.49 21.77
N LEU A 177 -4.13 -4.88 20.71
CA LEU A 177 -3.03 -3.93 20.76
C LEU A 177 -3.35 -2.74 21.66
N GLU A 178 -4.52 -2.09 21.50
CA GLU A 178 -4.92 -0.95 22.35
C GLU A 178 -4.90 -1.32 23.86
N LEU A 179 -5.38 -2.51 24.23
CA LEU A 179 -5.35 -2.96 25.64
C LEU A 179 -3.94 -3.29 26.13
N LEU A 180 -3.10 -3.92 25.31
CA LEU A 180 -1.70 -4.25 25.65
C LEU A 180 -0.83 -2.98 25.72
N GLU A 181 -1.04 -2.01 24.84
CA GLU A 181 -0.41 -0.68 24.89
C GLU A 181 -0.73 0.03 26.20
N ALA A 182 -1.99 -0.02 26.65
CA ALA A 182 -2.37 0.53 27.96
C ALA A 182 -1.70 -0.19 29.12
N GLN A 183 -1.57 -1.52 29.09
CA GLN A 183 -0.81 -2.27 30.11
C GLN A 183 0.67 -1.84 30.13
N ALA A 184 1.33 -1.82 28.98
CA ALA A 184 2.73 -1.41 28.86
C ALA A 184 2.98 0.03 29.35
N ALA A 185 2.11 0.97 28.98
CA ALA A 185 2.24 2.37 29.41
C ALA A 185 1.83 2.61 30.88
N THR A 186 1.18 1.66 31.54
CA THR A 186 0.76 1.75 32.96
C THR A 186 1.68 1.01 33.93
N GLY A 187 2.63 0.22 33.43
CA GLY A 187 3.69 -0.41 34.24
C GLY A 187 4.36 -1.60 33.53
N LEU A 188 3.66 -2.74 33.52
CA LEU A 188 4.12 -4.02 32.99
C LEU A 188 2.94 -4.76 32.34
N LEU A 189 3.22 -5.65 31.39
CA LEU A 189 2.24 -6.55 30.80
C LEU A 189 1.87 -7.63 31.81
N VAL A 190 0.57 -7.86 32.04
CA VAL A 190 0.10 -8.76 33.10
C VAL A 190 -0.40 -10.07 32.50
N ASP A 191 0.08 -11.18 33.03
CA ASP A 191 -0.53 -12.50 32.78
C ASP A 191 -1.74 -12.68 33.73
N PRO A 192 -2.98 -12.83 33.21
CA PRO A 192 -4.17 -12.98 34.03
C PRO A 192 -4.34 -14.36 34.68
N ALA A 193 -3.46 -15.34 34.39
CA ALA A 193 -3.46 -16.62 35.09
C ALA A 193 -2.77 -16.51 36.47
N ASP A 194 -1.51 -16.06 36.49
CA ASP A 194 -0.66 -16.01 37.69
C ASP A 194 -0.59 -14.60 38.32
N GLY A 195 -1.05 -13.57 37.62
CA GLY A 195 -0.89 -12.17 37.99
C GLY A 195 0.56 -11.65 37.93
N GLY A 196 1.42 -12.35 37.20
CA GLY A 196 2.81 -11.95 36.94
C GLY A 196 2.87 -10.74 36.00
N GLY A 197 3.66 -9.73 36.38
CA GLY A 197 3.98 -8.58 35.53
C GLY A 197 5.32 -8.77 34.81
N PHE A 198 5.34 -8.55 33.50
CA PHE A 198 6.50 -8.76 32.63
C PHE A 198 6.78 -7.54 31.75
N THR A 199 8.04 -7.33 31.39
CA THR A 199 8.44 -6.34 30.36
C THR A 199 8.03 -6.82 28.96
N ALA A 200 8.01 -5.94 27.96
CA ALA A 200 7.63 -6.32 26.60
C ALA A 200 8.51 -7.46 26.04
N GLU A 201 9.83 -7.38 26.26
CA GLU A 201 10.81 -8.40 25.83
C GLU A 201 10.59 -9.76 26.53
N GLU A 202 10.30 -9.76 27.84
CA GLU A 202 10.02 -10.99 28.59
C GLU A 202 8.68 -11.61 28.19
N ALA A 203 7.65 -10.79 27.94
CA ALA A 203 6.33 -11.26 27.52
C ALA A 203 6.38 -11.94 26.15
N VAL A 204 7.14 -11.38 25.19
CA VAL A 204 7.40 -12.01 23.89
C VAL A 204 8.22 -13.30 24.05
N SER A 205 9.24 -13.30 24.91
CA SER A 205 10.06 -14.48 25.19
C SER A 205 9.27 -15.65 25.82
N ARG A 206 8.21 -15.34 26.57
CA ARG A 206 7.30 -16.32 27.19
C ARG A 206 6.12 -16.71 26.29
N GLY A 207 5.95 -16.07 25.13
CA GLY A 207 4.80 -16.27 24.24
C GLY A 207 3.48 -15.69 24.74
N LEU A 208 3.53 -14.80 25.75
CA LEU A 208 2.36 -14.03 26.21
C LEU A 208 1.91 -12.99 25.19
N VAL A 209 2.85 -12.52 24.36
CA VAL A 209 2.59 -11.65 23.21
C VAL A 209 3.40 -12.16 22.01
N GLY A 210 2.85 -12.03 20.80
CA GLY A 210 3.56 -12.36 19.56
C GLY A 210 4.51 -11.26 19.09
N ARG A 211 5.46 -11.62 18.23
CA ARG A 211 6.47 -10.70 17.69
C ARG A 211 5.87 -9.58 16.84
N GLU A 212 4.67 -9.79 16.31
CA GLU A 212 3.87 -8.81 15.58
C GLU A 212 3.58 -7.53 16.37
N PHE A 213 3.50 -7.60 17.71
CA PHE A 213 3.24 -6.44 18.57
C PHE A 213 4.49 -5.96 19.35
N GLU A 214 5.61 -6.70 19.29
CA GLU A 214 6.84 -6.44 20.05
C GLU A 214 7.31 -4.98 19.93
N ARG A 215 7.41 -4.47 18.70
CA ARG A 215 7.85 -3.09 18.45
C ARG A 215 6.90 -2.05 19.04
N GLN A 216 5.60 -2.23 18.90
CA GLN A 216 4.58 -1.26 19.34
C GLN A 216 4.49 -1.23 20.87
N LEU A 217 4.64 -2.39 21.53
CA LEU A 217 4.67 -2.47 22.98
C LEU A 217 5.99 -1.95 23.56
N LEU A 218 7.12 -2.14 22.88
CA LEU A 218 8.38 -1.50 23.28
C LEU A 218 8.30 0.03 23.13
N GLU A 219 7.65 0.53 22.08
CA GLU A 219 7.35 1.98 21.93
C GLU A 219 6.42 2.47 23.05
N ALA A 220 5.39 1.70 23.46
CA ALA A 220 4.48 2.06 24.56
C ALA A 220 5.13 1.96 25.96
N GLU A 221 6.01 0.99 26.21
CA GLU A 221 6.75 0.84 27.48
C GLU A 221 7.66 2.05 27.76
N ARG A 222 8.08 2.78 26.71
CA ARG A 222 8.81 4.06 26.86
C ARG A 222 8.00 5.17 27.51
N ALA A 223 6.67 5.04 27.59
CA ALA A 223 5.84 5.92 28.42
C ALA A 223 6.15 5.77 29.93
N VAL A 224 6.76 4.66 30.36
CA VAL A 224 7.23 4.42 31.73
C VAL A 224 8.74 4.68 31.86
N THR A 225 9.57 4.28 30.89
CA THR A 225 11.05 4.41 31.00
C THR A 225 11.63 5.75 30.52
N GLY A 226 10.79 6.56 29.85
CA GLY A 226 11.16 7.78 29.14
C GLY A 226 11.45 7.51 27.67
N TYR A 227 11.00 8.43 26.81
CA TYR A 227 11.44 8.49 25.42
C TYR A 227 12.83 9.13 25.38
N VAL A 228 13.60 8.88 24.32
CA VAL A 228 14.94 9.47 24.13
C VAL A 228 14.84 10.42 22.95
N ASP A 229 15.19 11.68 23.16
CA ASP A 229 15.23 12.68 22.10
C ASP A 229 16.48 12.44 21.23
N PRO A 230 16.35 12.14 19.92
CA PRO A 230 17.50 11.88 19.05
C PRO A 230 18.38 13.13 18.79
N ALA A 231 17.94 14.33 19.17
CA ALA A 231 18.71 15.56 19.02
C ALA A 231 19.58 15.92 20.25
N THR A 232 19.17 15.51 21.46
CA THR A 232 19.91 15.80 22.70
C THR A 232 20.41 14.57 23.45
N GLU A 233 19.96 13.37 23.06
CA GLU A 233 20.12 12.09 23.79
C GLU A 233 19.48 12.06 25.19
N ASP A 234 18.79 13.13 25.60
CA ASP A 234 18.10 13.19 26.89
C ASP A 234 16.84 12.33 26.91
N LYS A 235 16.50 11.87 28.13
CA LYS A 235 15.18 11.29 28.39
C LYS A 235 14.12 12.39 28.46
N VAL A 236 12.96 12.15 27.88
CA VAL A 236 11.79 13.04 27.91
C VAL A 236 10.52 12.27 28.29
N SER A 237 9.58 12.97 28.93
CA SER A 237 8.27 12.42 29.33
C SER A 237 7.36 12.14 28.12
N LEU A 238 6.32 11.34 28.31
CA LEU A 238 5.31 11.04 27.27
C LEU A 238 4.72 12.31 26.62
N PHE A 239 4.39 13.31 27.44
CA PHE A 239 3.82 14.58 26.98
C PHE A 239 4.82 15.42 26.19
N ARG A 240 6.08 15.52 26.63
CA ARG A 240 7.13 16.21 25.88
C ARG A 240 7.46 15.48 24.57
N ALA A 241 7.48 14.15 24.57
CA ALA A 241 7.62 13.32 23.38
C ALA A 241 6.48 13.56 22.36
N MET A 242 5.25 13.75 22.83
CA MET A 242 4.10 14.13 22.00
C MET A 242 4.29 15.52 21.38
N GLN A 243 4.70 16.52 22.17
CA GLN A 243 4.96 17.89 21.68
C GLN A 243 6.10 17.95 20.66
N GLN A 244 7.15 17.14 20.84
CA GLN A 244 8.29 17.02 19.93
C GLN A 244 8.00 16.14 18.70
N GLY A 245 6.85 15.46 18.64
CA GLY A 245 6.49 14.57 17.53
C GLY A 245 7.24 13.23 17.50
N LEU A 246 7.83 12.81 18.61
CA LEU A 246 8.53 11.51 18.75
C LEU A 246 7.56 10.32 18.78
N ILE A 247 6.30 10.56 19.17
CA ILE A 247 5.20 9.60 19.19
C ILE A 247 3.96 10.23 18.54
N PRO A 248 3.16 9.50 17.74
CA PRO A 248 1.92 10.03 17.17
C PRO A 248 0.96 10.54 18.25
N ARG A 249 0.39 11.74 18.04
CA ARG A 249 -0.48 12.41 19.02
C ARG A 249 -1.65 11.53 19.50
N GLU A 250 -2.28 10.78 18.60
CA GLU A 250 -3.39 9.88 18.94
C GLU A 250 -2.97 8.75 19.89
N GLN A 251 -1.79 8.17 19.68
CA GLN A 251 -1.25 7.12 20.54
C GLN A 251 -0.85 7.72 21.89
N ALA A 252 -0.14 8.86 21.89
CA ALA A 252 0.28 9.53 23.12
C ALA A 252 -0.91 9.94 24.02
N LEU A 253 -1.98 10.50 23.44
CA LEU A 253 -3.20 10.82 24.17
C LEU A 253 -3.86 9.57 24.77
N ARG A 254 -3.92 8.46 24.02
CA ARG A 254 -4.45 7.17 24.51
C ARG A 254 -3.64 6.62 25.68
N LEU A 255 -2.30 6.64 25.59
CA LEU A 255 -1.42 6.19 26.67
C LEU A 255 -1.56 7.07 27.92
N LEU A 256 -1.66 8.39 27.73
CA LEU A 256 -1.85 9.35 28.83
C LEU A 256 -3.21 9.18 29.51
N GLU A 257 -4.27 8.92 28.73
CA GLU A 257 -5.60 8.62 29.25
C GLU A 257 -5.60 7.34 30.13
N ALA A 258 -4.90 6.29 29.69
CA ALA A 258 -4.73 5.07 30.48
C ALA A 258 -3.94 5.32 31.78
N GLN A 259 -2.90 6.14 31.76
CA GLN A 259 -2.15 6.53 32.96
C GLN A 259 -3.04 7.30 33.95
N LEU A 260 -3.73 8.35 33.50
CA LEU A 260 -4.65 9.16 34.31
C LEU A 260 -5.76 8.29 34.93
N ALA A 261 -6.41 7.43 34.14
CA ALA A 261 -7.49 6.55 34.59
C ALA A 261 -7.03 5.44 35.57
N THR A 262 -5.74 5.15 35.67
CA THR A 262 -5.19 4.15 36.59
C THR A 262 -4.59 4.73 37.88
N GLY A 263 -4.45 6.05 37.99
CA GLY A 263 -4.14 6.74 39.24
C GLY A 263 -3.44 8.10 39.10
N GLY A 264 -2.78 8.36 37.97
CA GLY A 264 -1.94 9.54 37.79
C GLY A 264 -0.88 9.35 36.70
N VAL A 265 -0.17 10.43 36.41
CA VAL A 265 0.83 10.53 35.32
C VAL A 265 2.12 9.85 35.75
N VAL A 266 2.75 9.06 34.88
CA VAL A 266 4.03 8.39 35.20
C VAL A 266 5.19 9.39 35.09
N ASP A 267 6.05 9.44 36.11
CA ASP A 267 7.32 10.17 36.10
C ASP A 267 8.47 9.19 35.74
N PRO A 268 9.09 9.32 34.54
CA PRO A 268 10.12 8.38 34.08
C PRO A 268 11.42 8.39 34.88
N TRP A 269 11.70 9.48 35.62
CA TRP A 269 12.90 9.61 36.44
C TRP A 269 12.65 9.09 37.86
N ALA A 270 11.45 9.32 38.39
CA ALA A 270 11.08 8.94 39.75
C ALA A 270 10.55 7.49 39.87
N GLY A 271 10.17 6.84 38.76
CA GLY A 271 9.78 5.43 38.72
C GLY A 271 8.43 5.09 39.37
N HIS A 272 7.63 6.12 39.66
CA HIS A 272 6.29 6.05 40.23
C HIS A 272 5.37 7.07 39.52
N ARG A 273 4.07 7.03 39.81
CA ARG A 273 3.10 8.01 39.28
C ARG A 273 2.95 9.18 40.24
N LEU A 274 2.64 10.33 39.69
CA LEU A 274 2.30 11.53 40.42
C LEU A 274 0.80 11.82 40.36
N PRO A 275 0.21 12.44 41.40
CA PRO A 275 -1.08 13.11 41.26
C PRO A 275 -1.02 14.19 40.17
N VAL A 276 -2.17 14.51 39.57
CA VAL A 276 -2.25 15.37 38.38
C VAL A 276 -1.74 16.79 38.69
N GLU A 277 -2.01 17.24 39.90
CA GLU A 277 -1.61 18.52 40.47
C GLU A 277 -0.07 18.65 40.51
N ALA A 278 0.62 17.62 41.02
CA ALA A 278 2.10 17.58 41.02
C ALA A 278 2.68 17.35 39.61
N ALA A 279 1.92 16.73 38.71
CA ALA A 279 2.32 16.58 37.31
C ALA A 279 2.29 17.91 36.55
N TYR A 280 1.36 18.82 36.86
CA TYR A 280 1.36 20.19 36.33
C TYR A 280 2.58 20.99 36.78
N GLU A 281 2.90 20.95 38.08
CA GLU A 281 4.07 21.66 38.65
C GLU A 281 5.40 21.22 38.02
N ARG A 282 5.49 19.95 37.58
CA ARG A 282 6.66 19.39 36.89
C ARG A 282 6.59 19.48 35.35
N GLY A 283 5.55 20.10 34.79
CA GLY A 283 5.38 20.21 33.34
C GLY A 283 5.22 18.86 32.61
N LEU A 284 4.75 17.82 33.32
CA LEU A 284 4.57 16.48 32.77
C LEU A 284 3.27 16.35 31.97
N VAL A 285 2.29 17.24 32.17
CA VAL A 285 1.07 17.45 31.36
C VAL A 285 0.65 18.91 31.50
N ASP A 286 -0.15 19.43 30.58
CA ASP A 286 -0.86 20.72 30.69
C ASP A 286 -2.35 20.55 31.08
N GLU A 287 -2.93 21.62 31.63
CA GLU A 287 -4.34 21.64 32.05
C GLU A 287 -5.30 21.45 30.86
N GLU A 288 -4.93 21.93 29.67
CA GLU A 288 -5.71 21.76 28.44
C GLU A 288 -5.82 20.28 28.01
N THR A 289 -4.73 19.50 28.02
CA THR A 289 -4.79 18.08 27.64
C THR A 289 -5.54 17.25 28.67
N VAL A 290 -5.37 17.53 29.97
CA VAL A 290 -6.19 16.86 31.00
C VAL A 290 -7.66 17.26 30.86
N GLY A 291 -7.98 18.51 30.55
CA GLY A 291 -9.35 18.96 30.25
C GLY A 291 -9.97 18.19 29.08
N LEU A 292 -9.23 17.98 27.99
CA LEU A 292 -9.67 17.20 26.84
C LEU A 292 -9.90 15.71 27.16
N LEU A 293 -9.06 15.11 28.01
CA LEU A 293 -9.18 13.70 28.40
C LEU A 293 -10.23 13.47 29.52
N SER A 294 -10.51 14.46 30.35
CA SER A 294 -11.50 14.38 31.43
C SER A 294 -12.91 14.81 31.00
N GLY A 295 -13.04 15.68 30.00
CA GLY A 295 -14.29 16.28 29.54
C GLY A 295 -15.28 15.35 28.82
N ALA A 296 -14.98 14.05 28.68
CA ALA A 296 -15.84 13.05 28.03
C ALA A 296 -17.09 12.63 28.86
N SER A 297 -17.72 13.59 29.53
CA SER A 297 -18.92 13.42 30.36
C SER A 297 -20.02 14.41 29.97
N GLY A 298 -20.59 14.24 28.77
CA GLY A 298 -21.75 14.99 28.31
C GLY A 298 -22.36 14.38 27.05
N ASP A 299 -23.69 14.31 26.98
CA ASP A 299 -24.48 13.63 25.92
C ASP A 299 -24.49 14.37 24.56
N GLY A 300 -23.32 14.79 24.07
CA GLY A 300 -23.22 15.56 22.83
C GLY A 300 -21.78 15.83 22.38
N ALA A 301 -21.09 14.80 21.88
CA ALA A 301 -19.79 14.94 21.23
C ALA A 301 -19.62 13.95 20.07
N GLY A 302 -20.25 14.26 18.93
CA GLY A 302 -19.67 13.86 17.65
C GLY A 302 -18.54 14.83 17.29
N ASP A 303 -17.50 14.33 16.61
CA ASP A 303 -16.51 15.14 15.89
C ASP A 303 -15.47 15.93 16.72
N ALA A 304 -14.87 15.30 17.74
CA ALA A 304 -13.59 15.74 18.32
C ALA A 304 -12.67 14.54 18.61
N GLY A 305 -11.45 14.56 18.07
CA GLY A 305 -10.50 13.44 18.08
C GLY A 305 -9.78 13.19 19.42
N ALA A 306 -10.52 12.80 20.45
CA ALA A 306 -9.96 12.21 21.67
C ALA A 306 -9.83 10.69 21.52
N GLY A 307 -8.68 10.12 21.91
CA GLY A 307 -8.25 8.76 21.58
C GLY A 307 -8.88 7.63 22.41
N GLY A 308 -10.22 7.52 22.42
CA GLY A 308 -10.93 6.47 23.17
C GLY A 308 -10.57 5.04 22.73
N PHE A 309 -10.71 4.08 23.63
CA PHE A 309 -10.41 2.65 23.46
C PHE A 309 -11.62 1.87 22.91
N SER A 310 -11.37 0.75 22.23
CA SER A 310 -12.43 -0.11 21.69
C SER A 310 -12.92 -1.13 22.74
N ASP A 311 -14.19 -1.10 23.15
CA ASP A 311 -14.78 -2.13 24.02
C ASP A 311 -14.89 -3.48 23.27
N PRO A 312 -14.24 -4.57 23.72
CA PRO A 312 -14.30 -5.86 23.03
C PRO A 312 -15.65 -6.58 23.09
N GLY A 313 -16.55 -6.20 24.00
CA GLY A 313 -17.88 -6.76 24.17
C GLY A 313 -18.97 -6.01 23.41
N THR A 314 -18.89 -4.68 23.33
CA THR A 314 -19.89 -3.83 22.63
C THR A 314 -19.42 -3.22 21.31
N GLU A 315 -18.13 -3.29 21.00
CA GLU A 315 -17.45 -2.58 19.89
C GLU A 315 -17.58 -1.05 19.92
N GLU A 316 -18.01 -0.48 21.05
CA GLU A 316 -18.10 0.96 21.27
C GLU A 316 -16.72 1.58 21.54
N ARG A 317 -16.45 2.76 20.98
CA ARG A 317 -15.30 3.60 21.39
C ARG A 317 -15.64 4.29 22.71
N LEU A 318 -14.92 3.97 23.78
CA LEU A 318 -15.13 4.46 25.14
C LEU A 318 -13.81 4.97 25.75
N PRO A 319 -13.85 5.99 26.62
CA PRO A 319 -12.67 6.38 27.37
C PRO A 319 -12.25 5.24 28.32
N TYR A 320 -10.94 5.07 28.55
CA TYR A 320 -10.34 3.96 29.31
C TYR A 320 -10.94 3.83 30.70
N ARG A 321 -11.24 4.96 31.35
CA ARG A 321 -11.93 4.99 32.65
C ARG A 321 -13.24 4.21 32.63
N ARG A 322 -14.04 4.30 31.57
CA ARG A 322 -15.31 3.56 31.43
C ARG A 322 -15.10 2.07 31.19
N LEU A 323 -14.03 1.67 30.49
CA LEU A 323 -13.65 0.26 30.37
C LEU A 323 -13.20 -0.32 31.72
N VAL A 324 -12.41 0.43 32.47
CA VAL A 324 -11.98 0.08 33.83
C VAL A 324 -13.17 -0.02 34.79
N GLU A 325 -14.17 0.85 34.67
CA GLU A 325 -15.45 0.77 35.41
C GLU A 325 -16.32 -0.43 35.00
N ARG A 326 -16.18 -0.95 33.76
CA ARG A 326 -16.83 -2.19 33.28
C ARG A 326 -16.10 -3.47 33.69
N CYS A 327 -14.88 -3.39 34.23
CA CYS A 327 -14.11 -4.56 34.68
C CYS A 327 -14.63 -5.12 36.01
N VAL A 328 -14.57 -6.44 36.14
CA VAL A 328 -14.81 -7.15 37.40
C VAL A 328 -13.46 -7.40 38.07
N ALA A 329 -13.39 -7.27 39.39
CA ALA A 329 -12.22 -7.70 40.16
C ALA A 329 -12.23 -9.23 40.29
N ASP A 330 -11.13 -9.86 39.88
CA ASP A 330 -10.93 -11.30 39.99
C ASP A 330 -10.79 -11.72 41.46
N PRO A 331 -11.60 -12.66 41.99
CA PRO A 331 -11.53 -13.05 43.40
C PRO A 331 -10.20 -13.68 43.83
N ASP A 332 -9.45 -14.30 42.91
CA ASP A 332 -8.20 -15.00 43.23
C ASP A 332 -6.98 -14.06 43.22
N THR A 333 -6.86 -13.23 42.18
CA THR A 333 -5.68 -12.38 41.95
C THR A 333 -5.88 -10.90 42.29
N GLY A 334 -7.13 -10.46 42.51
CA GLY A 334 -7.50 -9.05 42.69
C GLY A 334 -7.42 -8.21 41.40
N LEU A 335 -7.05 -8.81 40.26
CA LEU A 335 -6.86 -8.11 39.00
C LEU A 335 -8.18 -7.73 38.33
N ARG A 336 -8.15 -6.66 37.53
CA ARG A 336 -9.31 -6.21 36.75
C ARG A 336 -9.42 -6.98 35.44
N VAL A 337 -10.45 -7.81 35.32
CA VAL A 337 -10.77 -8.55 34.10
C VAL A 337 -12.03 -8.00 33.45
N LEU A 338 -11.97 -7.73 32.14
CA LEU A 338 -13.08 -7.16 31.38
C LEU A 338 -14.01 -8.28 30.85
N PRO A 339 -15.31 -8.30 31.18
CA PRO A 339 -16.21 -9.38 30.78
C PRO A 339 -16.56 -9.33 29.28
N LEU A 340 -16.39 -10.46 28.60
CA LEU A 340 -16.68 -10.64 27.17
C LEU A 340 -18.09 -11.21 26.94
N ARG A 341 -18.99 -10.38 26.42
CA ARG A 341 -20.40 -10.71 26.13
C ARG A 341 -20.71 -10.76 24.62
N LYS A 342 -20.21 -11.75 23.88
CA LYS A 342 -20.59 -11.92 22.47
C LYS A 342 -22.04 -12.42 22.33
N ARG A 343 -22.86 -11.67 21.58
CA ARG A 343 -24.18 -12.11 21.12
C ARG A 343 -24.04 -13.18 20.03
N GLY A 344 -24.36 -14.44 20.37
CA GLY A 344 -24.77 -15.48 19.41
C GLY A 344 -23.67 -16.39 18.84
N GLY A 345 -23.95 -17.69 18.87
CA GLY A 345 -23.48 -18.68 17.89
C GLY A 345 -22.07 -19.24 18.05
N LYS A 346 -21.01 -18.42 17.98
CA LYS A 346 -19.66 -18.94 17.65
C LYS A 346 -18.87 -19.56 18.79
N ILE A 347 -19.16 -19.23 20.05
CA ILE A 347 -18.42 -19.73 21.22
C ILE A 347 -18.42 -21.28 21.29
N ALA A 348 -19.52 -21.93 20.90
CA ALA A 348 -19.64 -23.39 21.01
C ALA A 348 -18.79 -24.16 19.98
N HIS A 349 -18.59 -23.63 18.76
CA HIS A 349 -17.84 -24.32 17.72
C HIS A 349 -16.33 -24.16 17.94
N ASP A 350 -15.89 -22.95 18.29
CA ASP A 350 -14.49 -22.65 18.61
C ASP A 350 -14.06 -23.33 19.93
N MET A 351 -14.98 -23.50 20.89
CA MET A 351 -14.74 -24.35 22.07
C MET A 351 -14.50 -25.81 21.71
N VAL A 352 -15.21 -26.37 20.72
CA VAL A 352 -14.98 -27.77 20.29
C VAL A 352 -13.59 -27.90 19.67
N ILE A 353 -13.17 -26.96 18.82
CA ILE A 353 -11.83 -26.96 18.21
C ILE A 353 -10.74 -26.80 19.28
N SER A 354 -10.86 -25.81 20.17
CA SER A 354 -9.90 -25.60 21.26
C SER A 354 -9.80 -26.81 22.20
N LYS A 355 -10.91 -27.53 22.43
CA LYS A 355 -10.92 -28.74 23.27
C LYS A 355 -10.40 -29.97 22.53
N ILE A 356 -10.50 -30.02 21.20
CA ILE A 356 -9.83 -31.00 20.37
C ILE A 356 -8.31 -30.76 20.38
N GLU A 357 -7.84 -29.52 20.19
CA GLU A 357 -6.41 -29.18 20.26
C GLU A 357 -5.81 -29.42 21.66
N GLU A 358 -6.59 -29.18 22.72
CA GLU A 358 -6.20 -29.46 24.11
C GLU A 358 -6.18 -30.98 24.40
N VAL A 359 -7.14 -31.74 23.86
CA VAL A 359 -7.14 -33.22 23.90
C VAL A 359 -6.02 -33.82 23.05
N GLU A 360 -5.64 -33.21 21.93
CA GLU A 360 -4.49 -33.61 21.11
C GLU A 360 -3.16 -33.31 21.79
N ARG A 361 -3.04 -32.17 22.49
CA ARG A 361 -1.91 -31.90 23.41
C ARG A 361 -1.84 -32.93 24.53
N MET A 362 -2.94 -33.17 25.24
CA MET A 362 -3.00 -34.16 26.32
C MET A 362 -2.73 -35.58 25.81
N SER A 363 -3.14 -35.92 24.58
CA SER A 363 -2.83 -37.19 23.91
C SER A 363 -1.33 -37.33 23.63
N ALA A 364 -0.68 -36.26 23.15
CA ALA A 364 0.76 -36.22 22.93
C ALA A 364 1.58 -36.36 24.23
N GLU A 365 1.09 -35.80 25.34
CA GLU A 365 1.72 -35.93 26.66
C GLU A 365 1.42 -37.28 27.34
N GLN A 366 0.21 -37.83 27.17
CA GLN A 366 -0.17 -39.15 27.70
C GLN A 366 0.57 -40.32 27.01
N ALA A 367 1.03 -40.14 25.77
CA ALA A 367 1.88 -41.12 25.08
C ALA A 367 3.23 -41.39 25.77
N LEU A 368 3.67 -40.52 26.69
CA LEU A 368 4.92 -40.66 27.46
C LEU A 368 4.75 -41.32 28.84
N CYS A 369 3.52 -41.47 29.34
CA CYS A 369 3.26 -41.98 30.71
C CYS A 369 2.18 -43.07 30.72
N SER A 370 2.56 -44.32 30.38
CA SER A 370 1.70 -45.49 30.60
C SER A 370 2.22 -46.41 31.71
N ALA A 371 1.68 -46.24 32.92
CA ALA A 371 1.78 -47.23 34.00
C ALA A 371 0.65 -47.04 35.04
N ALA A 372 0.07 -48.18 35.47
CA ALA A 372 -0.90 -48.35 36.56
C ALA A 372 -2.36 -47.91 36.35
N ALA A 373 -3.25 -48.87 36.65
CA ALA A 373 -4.67 -48.72 36.98
C ALA A 373 -4.87 -49.46 38.35
N PRO A 374 -6.10 -49.69 38.93
CA PRO A 374 -7.46 -49.33 38.51
C PRO A 374 -8.43 -48.92 39.67
N LEU A 375 -9.76 -48.88 39.39
CA LEU A 375 -10.94 -49.21 40.26
C LEU A 375 -11.84 -48.12 40.91
N VAL A 376 -13.14 -48.49 41.03
CA VAL A 376 -14.25 -47.97 41.91
C VAL A 376 -14.95 -46.65 41.48
N SER A 377 -16.29 -46.48 41.43
CA SER A 377 -17.48 -47.37 41.36
C SER A 377 -18.74 -46.58 40.93
N GLU A 378 -19.84 -47.28 40.59
CA GLU A 378 -21.14 -46.71 40.19
C GLU A 378 -22.05 -46.22 41.36
N SER A 379 -23.18 -45.60 40.96
CA SER A 379 -24.49 -45.49 41.63
C SER A 379 -24.77 -44.29 42.56
N THR A 380 -25.81 -43.50 42.23
CA THR A 380 -27.16 -43.59 42.85
C THR A 380 -28.18 -42.76 42.05
N LEU A 381 -29.27 -43.41 41.61
CA LEU A 381 -30.54 -42.77 41.22
C LEU A 381 -31.60 -43.17 42.26
N THR A 382 -32.44 -42.21 42.69
CA THR A 382 -33.88 -42.33 43.02
C THR A 382 -34.30 -41.24 44.03
N THR A 383 -35.35 -40.47 43.71
CA THR A 383 -36.60 -40.24 44.49
C THR A 383 -37.31 -38.94 44.12
N SER A 384 -38.17 -38.95 43.09
CA SER A 384 -39.19 -37.88 42.89
C SER A 384 -40.41 -38.27 42.01
N GLU A 385 -40.63 -39.54 41.67
CA GLU A 385 -41.63 -39.92 40.64
C GLU A 385 -43.08 -40.16 41.14
N THR A 386 -43.39 -39.98 42.44
CA THR A 386 -44.72 -40.30 43.00
C THR A 386 -45.65 -39.09 43.21
N ARG A 387 -45.42 -37.96 42.52
CA ARG A 387 -46.35 -36.81 42.50
C ARG A 387 -46.87 -36.37 41.12
N TYR A 388 -46.32 -36.86 40.01
CA TYR A 388 -46.68 -36.35 38.68
C TYR A 388 -47.94 -36.98 38.05
N VAL A 389 -48.29 -38.22 38.39
CA VAL A 389 -49.35 -38.99 37.70
C VAL A 389 -50.78 -38.51 37.98
N LYS A 390 -51.02 -37.66 38.99
CA LYS A 390 -52.37 -37.18 39.35
C LYS A 390 -52.81 -35.88 38.68
N VAL A 391 -51.89 -35.10 38.13
CA VAL A 391 -52.19 -33.76 37.58
C VAL A 391 -52.47 -33.83 36.07
N GLU A 392 -51.83 -34.77 35.35
CA GLU A 392 -52.01 -34.93 33.90
C GLU A 392 -53.40 -35.46 33.51
N THR A 393 -54.03 -36.27 34.38
CA THR A 393 -55.40 -36.77 34.16
C THR A 393 -56.44 -35.66 34.25
N GLU A 394 -56.29 -34.70 35.17
CA GLU A 394 -57.25 -33.60 35.36
C GLU A 394 -57.07 -32.49 34.30
N LEU A 395 -55.83 -32.19 33.92
CA LEU A 395 -55.51 -31.30 32.79
C LEU A 395 -56.10 -31.79 31.46
N SER A 396 -56.02 -33.11 31.20
CA SER A 396 -56.43 -33.70 29.93
C SER A 396 -57.94 -33.62 29.66
N ASP A 397 -58.77 -33.48 30.69
CA ASP A 397 -60.23 -33.37 30.56
C ASP A 397 -60.70 -31.91 30.50
N LEU A 398 -60.01 -30.98 31.19
CA LEU A 398 -60.28 -29.55 31.07
C LEU A 398 -59.96 -29.00 29.66
N LEU A 399 -58.86 -29.43 29.04
CA LEU A 399 -58.43 -28.99 27.70
C LEU A 399 -59.40 -29.42 26.57
N LYS A 400 -60.23 -30.44 26.79
CA LYS A 400 -61.25 -30.89 25.82
C LYS A 400 -62.54 -30.06 25.88
N ALA A 401 -62.83 -29.44 27.03
CA ALA A 401 -64.12 -28.82 27.31
C ALA A 401 -64.23 -27.36 26.84
N THR A 402 -63.10 -26.70 26.57
CA THR A 402 -63.04 -25.29 26.16
C THR A 402 -62.98 -25.12 24.63
N PRO A 403 -64.05 -24.59 23.98
CA PRO A 403 -64.03 -24.29 22.55
C PRO A 403 -63.33 -22.95 22.27
N LEU A 404 -62.43 -22.94 21.29
CA LEU A 404 -61.82 -21.74 20.70
C LEU A 404 -62.40 -21.49 19.31
N SER A 405 -62.47 -20.22 18.91
CA SER A 405 -62.70 -19.83 17.52
C SER A 405 -61.41 -19.26 16.96
N VAL A 406 -60.78 -19.98 16.02
CA VAL A 406 -59.57 -19.54 15.30
C VAL A 406 -59.94 -19.38 13.83
N GLY A 407 -59.76 -18.18 13.26
CA GLY A 407 -60.04 -17.90 11.85
C GLY A 407 -61.48 -18.20 11.40
N GLY A 408 -62.46 -18.14 12.31
CA GLY A 408 -63.87 -18.41 12.03
C GLY A 408 -64.28 -19.90 12.04
N ARG A 409 -63.40 -20.82 12.47
CA ARG A 409 -63.75 -22.21 12.80
C ARG A 409 -63.70 -22.44 14.30
N ALA A 410 -64.73 -23.13 14.83
CA ALA A 410 -64.69 -23.68 16.17
C ALA A 410 -63.75 -24.90 16.21
N THR A 411 -62.75 -24.86 17.09
CA THR A 411 -61.76 -25.91 17.35
C THR A 411 -61.55 -26.02 18.86
N SER A 412 -61.18 -27.20 19.37
CA SER A 412 -60.91 -27.36 20.80
C SER A 412 -59.51 -26.86 21.18
N LEU A 413 -59.35 -26.33 22.39
CA LEU A 413 -58.04 -25.87 22.90
C LEU A 413 -56.99 -27.01 22.84
N LYS A 414 -57.43 -28.26 23.06
CA LYS A 414 -56.64 -29.46 22.85
C LYS A 414 -56.13 -29.62 21.41
N GLU A 415 -56.98 -29.47 20.38
CA GLU A 415 -56.56 -29.58 18.98
C GLU A 415 -55.56 -28.48 18.60
N VAL A 416 -55.71 -27.25 19.13
CA VAL A 416 -54.72 -26.18 18.93
C VAL A 416 -53.40 -26.52 19.61
N PHE A 417 -53.42 -27.10 20.82
CA PHE A 417 -52.22 -27.54 21.54
C PHE A 417 -51.52 -28.74 20.87
N GLU A 418 -52.25 -29.68 20.28
CA GLU A 418 -51.69 -30.82 19.54
C GLU A 418 -51.27 -30.45 18.10
N SER A 419 -51.69 -29.29 17.58
CA SER A 419 -51.25 -28.79 16.27
C SER A 419 -49.88 -28.11 16.31
N GLU A 420 -49.18 -28.07 15.17
CA GLU A 420 -47.95 -27.28 15.00
C GLU A 420 -48.18 -25.75 14.96
N ALA A 421 -49.41 -25.26 15.19
CA ALA A 421 -49.77 -23.83 15.01
C ALA A 421 -49.10 -22.88 16.01
N VAL A 422 -48.66 -23.39 17.16
CA VAL A 422 -47.97 -22.65 18.23
C VAL A 422 -46.63 -23.33 18.50
N ASP A 423 -45.56 -22.58 18.76
CA ASP A 423 -44.22 -23.14 18.94
C ASP A 423 -44.12 -23.88 20.29
N GLU A 424 -43.47 -25.05 20.34
CA GLU A 424 -43.36 -25.87 21.55
C GLU A 424 -42.75 -25.13 22.75
N GLU A 425 -41.85 -24.17 22.53
CA GLU A 425 -41.30 -23.34 23.59
C GLU A 425 -42.34 -22.36 24.19
N THR A 426 -43.23 -21.80 23.36
CA THR A 426 -44.31 -20.93 23.85
C THR A 426 -45.43 -21.73 24.49
N LYS A 427 -45.77 -22.91 23.96
CA LYS A 427 -46.64 -23.90 24.64
C LYS A 427 -46.08 -24.27 26.01
N ARG A 428 -44.80 -24.62 26.10
CA ARG A 428 -44.13 -24.98 27.37
C ARG A 428 -44.17 -23.82 28.36
N ARG A 429 -43.84 -22.59 27.94
CA ARG A 429 -43.86 -21.40 28.81
C ARG A 429 -45.25 -21.12 29.37
N LEU A 430 -46.28 -21.10 28.51
CA LEU A 430 -47.66 -20.87 28.92
C LEU A 430 -48.18 -21.99 29.83
N MET A 431 -47.82 -23.26 29.56
CA MET A 431 -48.16 -24.39 30.44
C MET A 431 -47.43 -24.32 31.80
N GLU A 432 -46.20 -23.82 31.86
CA GLU A 432 -45.49 -23.56 33.12
C GLU A 432 -46.10 -22.39 33.91
N GLU A 433 -46.53 -21.32 33.23
CA GLU A 433 -47.24 -20.20 33.84
C GLU A 433 -48.62 -20.61 34.37
N PHE A 434 -49.34 -21.48 33.65
CA PHE A 434 -50.59 -22.09 34.13
C PHE A 434 -50.36 -23.06 35.30
N ARG A 435 -49.35 -23.94 35.22
CA ARG A 435 -48.95 -24.84 36.33
C ARG A 435 -48.49 -24.06 37.57
N ALA A 436 -47.95 -22.85 37.40
CA ALA A 436 -47.59 -21.94 38.48
C ALA A 436 -48.78 -21.09 38.98
N GLY A 437 -49.98 -21.26 38.42
CA GLY A 437 -51.20 -20.52 38.81
C GLY A 437 -51.18 -19.02 38.49
N LYS A 438 -50.30 -18.58 37.56
CA LYS A 438 -50.15 -17.16 37.20
C LYS A 438 -51.16 -16.66 36.17
N ILE A 439 -51.73 -17.58 35.40
CA ILE A 439 -52.74 -17.32 34.36
C ILE A 439 -53.92 -18.28 34.55
N THR A 440 -55.12 -17.80 34.29
CA THR A 440 -56.35 -18.60 34.31
C THR A 440 -56.52 -19.42 33.03
N LEU A 441 -57.45 -20.38 33.03
CA LEU A 441 -57.72 -21.22 31.85
C LEU A 441 -58.29 -20.40 30.67
N GLU A 442 -59.03 -19.32 30.97
CA GLU A 442 -59.59 -18.41 29.98
C GLU A 442 -58.51 -17.49 29.38
N GLU A 443 -57.55 -17.02 30.18
CA GLU A 443 -56.39 -16.27 29.70
C GLU A 443 -55.43 -17.16 28.90
N LEU A 444 -55.20 -18.40 29.31
CA LEU A 444 -54.44 -19.39 28.54
C LEU A 444 -55.10 -19.65 27.17
N ALA A 445 -56.43 -19.79 27.13
CA ALA A 445 -57.19 -19.93 25.89
C ALA A 445 -57.03 -18.70 24.97
N ALA A 446 -57.13 -17.49 25.53
CA ALA A 446 -56.97 -16.25 24.77
C ALA A 446 -55.55 -16.07 24.22
N LEU A 447 -54.51 -16.28 25.04
CA LEU A 447 -53.11 -16.16 24.64
C LEU A 447 -52.71 -17.23 23.61
N MET A 448 -53.26 -18.45 23.70
CA MET A 448 -53.06 -19.49 22.69
C MET A 448 -53.77 -19.17 21.37
N ALA A 449 -54.97 -18.59 21.41
CA ALA A 449 -55.67 -18.12 20.21
C ALA A 449 -54.92 -16.95 19.54
N GLU A 450 -54.45 -15.98 20.33
CA GLU A 450 -53.65 -14.85 19.85
C GLU A 450 -52.31 -15.31 19.25
N ALA A 451 -51.63 -16.29 19.87
CA ALA A 451 -50.42 -16.89 19.31
C ALA A 451 -50.68 -17.63 17.98
N ALA A 452 -51.80 -18.36 17.88
CA ALA A 452 -52.19 -19.07 16.66
C ALA A 452 -52.59 -18.12 15.51
N GLU A 453 -53.31 -17.03 15.80
CA GLU A 453 -53.68 -16.03 14.78
C GLU A 453 -52.51 -15.07 14.43
N GLY A 454 -51.61 -14.80 15.37
CA GLY A 454 -50.42 -13.96 15.19
C GLY A 454 -49.43 -14.48 14.14
N ARG A 455 -49.40 -15.80 13.89
CA ARG A 455 -48.60 -16.41 12.80
C ARG A 455 -49.00 -15.90 11.41
N GLY A 456 -50.20 -15.33 11.23
CA GLY A 456 -50.62 -14.72 9.96
C GLY A 456 -49.92 -13.41 9.59
N ARG A 457 -49.17 -12.77 10.51
CA ARG A 457 -48.49 -11.48 10.25
C ARG A 457 -47.06 -11.34 10.80
N HIS A 458 -46.55 -12.28 11.61
CA HIS A 458 -45.19 -12.24 12.15
C HIS A 458 -44.36 -13.51 11.95
N GLY A 459 -44.57 -14.22 10.83
CA GLY A 459 -43.55 -15.12 10.27
C GLY A 459 -42.52 -14.35 9.41
N TYR A 460 -41.32 -14.92 9.23
CA TYR A 460 -40.31 -14.52 8.22
C TYR A 460 -39.52 -13.21 8.40
N ALA A 461 -39.29 -12.75 9.63
CA ALA A 461 -38.32 -11.67 9.91
C ALA A 461 -37.06 -12.11 10.69
N GLY A 462 -36.92 -13.41 11.00
CA GLY A 462 -35.90 -13.92 11.96
C GLY A 462 -35.04 -15.11 11.52
N ARG A 463 -35.24 -15.67 10.31
CA ARG A 463 -34.34 -16.71 9.77
C ARG A 463 -33.24 -16.06 8.92
N GLU A 464 -32.12 -15.73 9.55
CA GLU A 464 -30.91 -15.32 8.82
C GLU A 464 -30.29 -16.53 8.11
N PHE A 465 -30.57 -16.70 6.81
CA PHE A 465 -29.82 -17.62 5.96
C PHE A 465 -28.44 -17.02 5.64
N LYS A 466 -27.37 -17.76 5.99
CA LYS A 466 -25.97 -17.34 5.80
C LYS A 466 -25.26 -18.28 4.84
N PHE A 467 -24.56 -17.70 3.88
CA PHE A 467 -23.77 -18.42 2.87
C PHE A 467 -22.29 -18.04 2.99
N SER A 468 -21.37 -18.99 2.83
CA SER A 468 -19.94 -18.71 2.89
C SER A 468 -19.44 -18.03 1.61
N GLY A 469 -18.99 -16.77 1.71
CA GLY A 469 -18.28 -16.05 0.66
C GLY A 469 -16.75 -16.25 0.74
N LEU A 470 -15.99 -15.32 0.15
CA LEU A 470 -14.52 -15.41 0.05
C LEU A 470 -13.77 -15.05 1.34
N ARG A 471 -14.30 -14.12 2.14
CA ARG A 471 -13.78 -13.71 3.45
C ARG A 471 -14.87 -13.42 4.49
N ARG A 472 -16.14 -13.42 4.10
CA ARG A 472 -17.29 -13.07 4.96
C ARG A 472 -18.49 -13.96 4.64
N GLU A 473 -19.39 -14.06 5.60
CA GLU A 473 -20.72 -14.67 5.44
C GLU A 473 -21.66 -13.68 4.73
N LEU A 474 -22.43 -14.17 3.75
CA LEU A 474 -23.40 -13.42 2.95
C LEU A 474 -24.82 -13.68 3.46
N SER A 475 -25.66 -12.64 3.49
CA SER A 475 -27.10 -12.78 3.70
C SER A 475 -27.84 -13.07 2.39
N LEU A 476 -29.00 -13.72 2.50
CA LEU A 476 -29.92 -13.94 1.38
C LEU A 476 -30.30 -12.63 0.66
N ASP A 477 -30.50 -11.55 1.42
CA ASP A 477 -30.80 -10.21 0.89
C ASP A 477 -29.71 -9.69 -0.04
N GLU A 478 -28.43 -9.94 0.27
CA GLU A 478 -27.32 -9.47 -0.56
C GLU A 478 -27.16 -10.32 -1.83
N LEU A 479 -27.46 -11.62 -1.77
CA LEU A 479 -27.53 -12.50 -2.93
C LEU A 479 -28.69 -12.13 -3.88
N ALA A 480 -29.82 -11.70 -3.33
CA ALA A 480 -30.94 -11.16 -4.11
C ALA A 480 -30.60 -9.78 -4.73
N LYS A 481 -30.02 -8.85 -3.95
CA LYS A 481 -29.54 -7.52 -4.43
C LYS A 481 -28.39 -7.61 -5.44
N SER A 482 -27.69 -8.75 -5.51
CA SER A 482 -26.66 -9.00 -6.51
C SER A 482 -27.15 -9.78 -7.73
N GLY A 483 -28.44 -10.12 -7.80
CA GLY A 483 -29.05 -10.83 -8.94
C GLY A 483 -28.49 -12.23 -9.16
N ILE A 484 -28.03 -12.89 -8.08
CA ILE A 484 -27.48 -14.25 -8.10
C ILE A 484 -28.57 -15.27 -7.76
N ILE A 485 -29.54 -14.88 -6.94
CA ILE A 485 -30.71 -15.67 -6.55
C ILE A 485 -31.96 -14.92 -7.02
N ASP A 486 -32.84 -15.62 -7.73
CA ASP A 486 -34.14 -15.09 -8.13
C ASP A 486 -35.12 -15.04 -6.94
N GLY A 487 -36.06 -14.10 -6.96
CA GLY A 487 -37.04 -13.94 -5.88
C GLY A 487 -37.82 -15.21 -5.56
N GLU A 488 -38.16 -16.02 -6.57
CA GLU A 488 -38.81 -17.32 -6.38
C GLU A 488 -37.92 -18.32 -5.62
N THR A 489 -36.63 -18.38 -5.95
CA THR A 489 -35.67 -19.26 -5.26
C THR A 489 -35.34 -18.78 -3.85
N ALA A 490 -35.41 -17.47 -3.59
CA ALA A 490 -35.33 -16.92 -2.24
C ALA A 490 -36.56 -17.31 -1.40
N SER A 491 -37.77 -17.19 -1.95
CA SER A 491 -39.00 -17.65 -1.27
C SER A 491 -38.97 -19.15 -0.99
N GLN A 492 -38.58 -19.99 -1.97
CA GLN A 492 -38.45 -21.44 -1.78
C GLN A 492 -37.47 -21.82 -0.66
N LEU A 493 -36.45 -20.99 -0.40
CA LEU A 493 -35.52 -21.18 0.72
C LEU A 493 -36.14 -20.73 2.05
N MET A 494 -36.85 -19.59 2.08
CA MET A 494 -37.59 -19.11 3.26
C MET A 494 -38.69 -20.11 3.69
N ASP A 495 -39.39 -20.68 2.73
CA ASP A 495 -40.43 -21.71 2.89
C ASP A 495 -39.85 -23.11 3.19
N GLY A 496 -38.52 -23.27 3.19
CA GLY A 496 -37.83 -24.54 3.48
C GLY A 496 -38.01 -25.63 2.42
N SER A 497 -38.50 -25.29 1.23
CA SER A 497 -38.71 -26.23 0.11
C SER A 497 -37.43 -26.58 -0.66
N ARG A 498 -36.35 -25.83 -0.44
CA ARG A 498 -34.97 -26.15 -0.89
C ARG A 498 -34.02 -26.02 0.28
N SER A 499 -32.96 -26.84 0.31
CA SER A 499 -31.90 -26.72 1.30
C SER A 499 -30.92 -25.58 0.96
N VAL A 500 -30.25 -25.04 1.99
CA VAL A 500 -29.16 -24.05 1.82
C VAL A 500 -28.01 -24.65 1.00
N GLU A 501 -27.75 -25.94 1.15
CA GLU A 501 -26.69 -26.67 0.44
C GLU A 501 -26.99 -26.80 -1.06
N GLU A 502 -28.22 -27.16 -1.46
CA GLU A 502 -28.64 -27.18 -2.87
C GLU A 502 -28.46 -25.80 -3.53
N VAL A 503 -28.93 -24.74 -2.87
CA VAL A 503 -28.79 -23.37 -3.38
C VAL A 503 -27.31 -22.98 -3.46
N SER A 504 -26.52 -23.24 -2.41
CA SER A 504 -25.09 -22.95 -2.35
C SER A 504 -24.30 -23.66 -3.46
N ASN A 505 -24.61 -24.94 -3.73
CA ASN A 505 -24.02 -25.70 -4.82
C ASN A 505 -24.34 -25.09 -6.19
N SER A 506 -25.60 -24.66 -6.40
CA SER A 506 -26.04 -24.00 -7.65
C SER A 506 -25.38 -22.65 -7.91
N ILE A 507 -24.94 -21.93 -6.87
CA ILE A 507 -24.32 -20.59 -6.98
C ILE A 507 -22.83 -20.59 -6.60
N SER A 508 -22.23 -21.77 -6.46
CA SER A 508 -20.84 -21.99 -5.99
C SER A 508 -19.78 -21.23 -6.80
N SER A 509 -20.03 -21.03 -8.10
CA SER A 509 -19.21 -20.23 -9.02
C SER A 509 -19.16 -18.74 -8.65
N TYR A 510 -20.21 -18.19 -8.04
CA TYR A 510 -20.23 -16.80 -7.57
C TYR A 510 -19.74 -16.65 -6.13
N LEU A 511 -19.99 -17.65 -5.28
CA LEU A 511 -19.49 -17.67 -3.90
C LEU A 511 -17.97 -17.86 -3.84
N THR A 512 -17.46 -18.92 -4.47
CA THR A 512 -16.05 -19.34 -4.32
C THR A 512 -15.24 -19.26 -5.61
N GLY A 513 -15.91 -19.26 -6.78
CA GLY A 513 -15.26 -19.19 -8.10
C GLY A 513 -15.32 -20.52 -8.86
N THR A 514 -15.03 -20.48 -10.17
CA THR A 514 -14.94 -21.67 -11.03
C THR A 514 -13.59 -22.39 -10.97
N GLY A 515 -12.73 -22.04 -10.00
CA GLY A 515 -11.36 -22.53 -9.88
C GLY A 515 -10.33 -21.66 -10.62
N CYS A 516 -9.15 -21.52 -10.03
CA CYS A 516 -7.97 -20.86 -10.60
C CYS A 516 -6.92 -21.92 -11.03
N VAL A 517 -5.86 -21.50 -11.72
CA VAL A 517 -4.69 -22.36 -11.97
C VAL A 517 -4.02 -22.65 -10.62
N ALA A 518 -4.35 -23.80 -10.02
CA ALA A 518 -3.98 -24.13 -8.64
C ALA A 518 -2.53 -24.58 -8.50
N GLY A 519 -1.99 -25.20 -9.55
CA GLY A 519 -0.65 -25.78 -9.52
C GLY A 519 -0.23 -26.31 -10.87
N ILE A 520 0.81 -27.13 -10.84
CA ILE A 520 1.48 -27.69 -12.00
C ILE A 520 1.47 -29.21 -11.89
N PHE A 521 1.13 -29.88 -13.00
CA PHE A 521 1.19 -31.33 -13.10
C PHE A 521 2.38 -31.73 -13.98
N LEU A 522 3.28 -32.57 -13.46
CA LEU A 522 4.39 -33.12 -14.23
C LEU A 522 3.96 -34.41 -14.94
N GLU A 523 3.81 -34.39 -16.26
CA GLU A 523 3.41 -35.59 -17.00
C GLU A 523 4.47 -36.71 -16.95
N SER A 524 5.73 -36.38 -16.73
CA SER A 524 6.83 -37.36 -16.69
C SER A 524 6.86 -38.20 -15.41
N THR A 525 6.51 -37.60 -14.28
CA THR A 525 6.52 -38.25 -12.96
C THR A 525 5.12 -38.58 -12.44
N GLY A 526 4.08 -37.97 -13.01
CA GLY A 526 2.71 -37.99 -12.47
C GLY A 526 2.56 -37.19 -11.18
N GLU A 527 3.51 -36.31 -10.85
CA GLU A 527 3.55 -35.54 -9.60
C GLU A 527 2.79 -34.20 -9.74
N THR A 528 1.97 -33.86 -8.76
CA THR A 528 1.36 -32.54 -8.62
C THR A 528 2.25 -31.65 -7.75
N LEU A 529 2.49 -30.40 -8.19
CA LEU A 529 3.35 -29.43 -7.52
C LEU A 529 2.65 -28.08 -7.35
N SER A 530 2.89 -27.41 -6.23
CA SER A 530 2.58 -25.98 -6.09
C SER A 530 3.43 -25.14 -7.06
N VAL A 531 2.92 -23.97 -7.43
CA VAL A 531 3.60 -23.06 -8.37
C VAL A 531 4.99 -22.65 -7.84
N TYR A 532 5.10 -22.40 -6.54
CA TYR A 532 6.37 -22.07 -5.88
C TYR A 532 7.33 -23.26 -5.85
N ALA A 533 6.87 -24.48 -5.56
CA ALA A 533 7.71 -25.68 -5.60
C ALA A 533 8.27 -25.94 -7.02
N ALA A 534 7.45 -25.75 -8.05
CA ALA A 534 7.89 -25.85 -9.44
C ALA A 534 8.93 -24.77 -9.82
N MET A 535 8.79 -23.55 -9.29
CA MET A 535 9.81 -22.50 -9.44
C MET A 535 11.13 -22.89 -8.74
N ARG A 536 11.07 -23.39 -7.50
CA ARG A 536 12.25 -23.84 -6.74
C ARG A 536 12.97 -25.01 -7.40
N ARG A 537 12.25 -25.88 -8.11
CA ARG A 537 12.80 -26.95 -8.96
C ARG A 537 13.28 -26.47 -10.35
N GLY A 538 13.12 -25.17 -10.68
CA GLY A 538 13.55 -24.58 -11.95
C GLY A 538 12.67 -24.92 -13.17
N LEU A 539 11.48 -25.49 -12.94
CA LEU A 539 10.54 -25.88 -14.00
C LEU A 539 9.81 -24.67 -14.59
N VAL A 540 9.58 -23.64 -13.77
CA VAL A 540 8.92 -22.38 -14.17
C VAL A 540 9.81 -21.20 -13.80
N ARG A 541 9.84 -20.17 -14.66
CA ARG A 541 10.63 -18.95 -14.44
C ARG A 541 10.01 -18.14 -13.28
N PRO A 542 10.80 -17.48 -12.41
CA PRO A 542 10.26 -16.74 -11.27
C PRO A 542 9.20 -15.67 -11.60
N GLY A 543 9.33 -14.98 -12.75
CA GLY A 543 8.31 -14.03 -13.20
C GLY A 543 6.95 -14.69 -13.48
N THR A 544 6.94 -15.79 -14.22
CA THR A 544 5.73 -16.57 -14.51
C THR A 544 5.12 -17.19 -13.25
N ALA A 545 5.95 -17.66 -12.33
CA ALA A 545 5.49 -18.18 -11.04
C ALA A 545 4.79 -17.10 -10.20
N LEU A 546 5.38 -15.89 -10.12
CA LEU A 546 4.78 -14.74 -9.45
C LEU A 546 3.46 -14.31 -10.12
N GLU A 547 3.41 -14.23 -11.45
CA GLU A 547 2.19 -13.87 -12.19
C GLU A 547 1.01 -14.80 -11.86
N LEU A 548 1.27 -16.10 -11.75
CA LEU A 548 0.26 -17.11 -11.40
C LEU A 548 -0.15 -17.04 -9.93
N LEU A 549 0.79 -16.87 -9.00
CA LEU A 549 0.50 -16.73 -7.56
C LEU A 549 -0.30 -15.43 -7.27
N GLU A 550 0.02 -14.33 -7.95
CA GLU A 550 -0.76 -13.09 -7.87
C GLU A 550 -2.19 -13.28 -8.38
N ALA A 551 -2.39 -14.08 -9.42
CA ALA A 551 -3.74 -14.44 -9.89
C ALA A 551 -4.50 -15.33 -8.89
N GLN A 552 -3.82 -16.26 -8.20
CA GLN A 552 -4.43 -17.02 -7.10
C GLN A 552 -4.89 -16.09 -5.96
N ALA A 553 -3.98 -15.26 -5.44
CA ALA A 553 -4.28 -14.29 -4.38
C ALA A 553 -5.43 -13.34 -4.75
N ALA A 554 -5.43 -12.80 -5.97
CA ALA A 554 -6.47 -11.89 -6.45
C ALA A 554 -7.82 -12.55 -6.81
N THR A 555 -7.86 -13.88 -6.93
CA THR A 555 -9.10 -14.65 -7.17
C THR A 555 -9.67 -15.30 -5.91
N GLY A 556 -8.95 -15.26 -4.79
CA GLY A 556 -9.50 -15.59 -3.48
C GLY A 556 -8.46 -16.14 -2.51
N PHE A 557 -7.62 -17.07 -2.92
CA PHE A 557 -6.77 -17.85 -2.02
C PHE A 557 -5.54 -18.36 -2.75
N VAL A 558 -4.41 -18.48 -2.04
CA VAL A 558 -3.29 -19.30 -2.50
C VAL A 558 -3.68 -20.77 -2.31
N VAL A 559 -3.48 -21.59 -3.34
CA VAL A 559 -3.97 -22.98 -3.33
C VAL A 559 -2.81 -23.95 -3.20
N ASP A 560 -2.94 -24.91 -2.27
CA ASP A 560 -2.10 -26.10 -2.24
C ASP A 560 -2.75 -27.20 -3.09
N PRO A 561 -2.18 -27.58 -4.25
CA PRO A 561 -2.72 -28.65 -5.10
C PRO A 561 -2.49 -30.06 -4.54
N VAL A 562 -1.68 -30.24 -3.50
CA VAL A 562 -1.40 -31.53 -2.86
C VAL A 562 -2.35 -31.77 -1.68
N LEU A 563 -2.52 -30.76 -0.82
CA LEU A 563 -3.43 -30.83 0.34
C LEU A 563 -4.87 -30.41 0.01
N ASN A 564 -5.13 -29.85 -1.17
CA ASN A 564 -6.39 -29.19 -1.55
C ASN A 564 -6.81 -28.07 -0.58
N ALA A 565 -5.82 -27.42 0.04
CA ALA A 565 -6.02 -26.34 0.99
C ALA A 565 -6.11 -24.99 0.27
N LYS A 566 -6.98 -24.11 0.78
CA LYS A 566 -7.15 -22.72 0.31
C LYS A 566 -6.74 -21.80 1.45
N LEU A 567 -5.60 -21.12 1.29
CA LEU A 567 -4.98 -20.32 2.34
C LEU A 567 -4.96 -18.83 1.97
N THR A 568 -4.90 -17.97 2.99
CA THR A 568 -4.52 -16.56 2.84
C THR A 568 -3.02 -16.44 2.53
N VAL A 569 -2.54 -15.25 2.14
CA VAL A 569 -1.13 -15.06 1.78
C VAL A 569 -0.21 -15.28 2.98
N ASP A 570 -0.60 -14.80 4.17
CA ASP A 570 0.19 -14.96 5.40
C ASP A 570 0.29 -16.45 5.82
N GLU A 571 -0.83 -17.17 5.81
CA GLU A 571 -0.85 -18.63 6.06
C GLU A 571 -0.02 -19.41 5.04
N ALA A 572 -0.05 -19.02 3.75
CA ALA A 572 0.71 -19.68 2.71
C ALA A 572 2.23 -19.49 2.84
N VAL A 573 2.69 -18.37 3.41
CA VAL A 573 4.10 -18.16 3.76
C VAL A 573 4.49 -19.04 4.94
N VAL A 574 3.68 -19.09 6.01
CA VAL A 574 3.92 -19.97 7.17
C VAL A 574 3.95 -21.45 6.76
N ALA A 575 3.10 -21.85 5.82
CA ALA A 575 3.07 -23.20 5.25
C ALA A 575 4.20 -23.49 4.23
N GLY A 576 5.03 -22.50 3.86
CA GLY A 576 6.10 -22.65 2.86
C GLY A 576 5.62 -22.84 1.42
N LEU A 577 4.34 -22.58 1.14
CA LEU A 577 3.75 -22.57 -0.21
C LEU A 577 4.17 -21.33 -1.01
N VAL A 578 4.62 -20.29 -0.32
CA VAL A 578 5.12 -19.02 -0.85
C VAL A 578 6.39 -18.66 -0.07
N GLY A 579 7.43 -18.18 -0.76
CA GLY A 579 8.61 -17.62 -0.11
C GLY A 579 8.47 -16.13 0.20
N ASP A 580 9.15 -15.67 1.25
CA ASP A 580 9.15 -14.28 1.72
C ASP A 580 9.43 -13.27 0.59
N GLU A 581 10.20 -13.65 -0.44
CA GLU A 581 10.50 -12.81 -1.61
C GLU A 581 9.28 -12.33 -2.41
N PHE A 582 8.11 -12.95 -2.20
CA PHE A 582 6.85 -12.61 -2.86
C PHE A 582 5.75 -12.10 -1.91
N HIS A 583 5.97 -12.12 -0.58
CA HIS A 583 4.95 -11.79 0.43
C HIS A 583 4.29 -10.43 0.19
N ASP A 584 5.07 -9.34 0.15
CA ASP A 584 4.57 -7.96 -0.10
C ASP A 584 3.70 -7.84 -1.36
N LYS A 585 4.11 -8.52 -2.44
CA LYS A 585 3.44 -8.44 -3.75
C LYS A 585 2.13 -9.21 -3.74
N LEU A 586 2.13 -10.38 -3.11
CA LEU A 586 0.95 -11.23 -2.99
C LEU A 586 -0.07 -10.61 -2.02
N LEU A 587 0.38 -9.98 -0.93
CA LEU A 587 -0.48 -9.19 -0.05
C LEU A 587 -1.11 -8.00 -0.80
N SER A 588 -0.35 -7.33 -1.69
CA SER A 588 -0.89 -6.30 -2.58
C SER A 588 -1.90 -6.84 -3.61
N ALA A 589 -1.77 -8.09 -4.04
CA ALA A 589 -2.72 -8.76 -4.94
C ALA A 589 -3.99 -9.25 -4.20
N GLU A 590 -3.85 -9.77 -2.97
CA GLU A 590 -4.97 -10.19 -2.11
C GLU A 590 -5.91 -9.03 -1.76
N ARG A 591 -5.41 -7.79 -1.73
CA ARG A 591 -6.23 -6.56 -1.63
C ARG A 591 -7.24 -6.39 -2.77
N ALA A 592 -7.13 -7.13 -3.87
CA ALA A 592 -8.19 -7.22 -4.88
C ALA A 592 -9.45 -7.96 -4.39
N VAL A 593 -9.33 -8.75 -3.31
CA VAL A 593 -10.41 -9.52 -2.66
C VAL A 593 -10.84 -8.87 -1.34
N THR A 594 -9.89 -8.43 -0.51
CA THR A 594 -10.17 -7.80 0.80
C THR A 594 -10.48 -6.29 0.70
N GLY A 595 -10.09 -5.65 -0.40
CA GLY A 595 -10.30 -4.23 -0.68
C GLY A 595 -9.05 -3.39 -0.48
N TYR A 596 -8.91 -2.33 -1.28
CA TYR A 596 -7.84 -1.35 -1.12
C TYR A 596 -8.30 -0.24 -0.18
N LEU A 597 -7.57 0.03 0.89
CA LEU A 597 -7.79 1.23 1.70
C LEU A 597 -7.49 2.50 0.89
N ASP A 598 -8.44 3.43 0.88
CA ASP A 598 -8.37 4.74 0.20
C ASP A 598 -7.71 5.79 1.11
N PRO A 599 -6.46 6.25 0.84
CA PRO A 599 -5.71 7.10 1.77
C PRO A 599 -6.39 8.43 2.12
N TYR A 600 -7.30 8.91 1.27
CA TYR A 600 -7.99 10.19 1.42
C TYR A 600 -9.36 10.09 2.12
N ALA A 601 -9.91 8.89 2.29
CA ALA A 601 -11.28 8.69 2.77
C ALA A 601 -11.45 7.52 3.75
N GLY A 602 -10.37 6.81 4.11
CA GLY A 602 -10.39 5.72 5.10
C GLY A 602 -11.25 4.50 4.74
N ARG A 603 -11.85 4.45 3.56
CA ARG A 603 -12.79 3.41 3.13
C ARG A 603 -12.13 2.37 2.23
N LEU A 604 -12.67 1.16 2.25
CA LEU A 604 -12.30 0.09 1.31
C LEU A 604 -12.94 0.33 -0.06
N ILE A 605 -12.11 0.38 -1.10
CA ILE A 605 -12.49 0.52 -2.52
C ILE A 605 -12.07 -0.72 -3.32
N SER A 606 -12.75 -0.97 -4.44
CA SER A 606 -12.46 -2.12 -5.30
C SER A 606 -11.15 -1.98 -6.09
N LEU A 607 -10.62 -3.10 -6.60
CA LEU A 607 -9.44 -3.13 -7.48
C LEU A 607 -9.54 -2.11 -8.63
N PHE A 608 -10.70 -2.03 -9.27
CA PHE A 608 -10.95 -1.09 -10.36
C PHE A 608 -10.93 0.38 -9.92
N GLN A 609 -11.49 0.68 -8.74
CA GLN A 609 -11.48 2.01 -8.16
C GLN A 609 -10.07 2.42 -7.68
N ALA A 610 -9.30 1.47 -7.13
CA ALA A 610 -7.90 1.64 -6.78
C ALA A 610 -7.03 1.91 -8.03
N MET A 611 -7.28 1.18 -9.12
CA MET A 611 -6.66 1.42 -10.43
C MET A 611 -7.00 2.81 -10.99
N LYS A 612 -8.27 3.24 -10.94
CA LYS A 612 -8.69 4.60 -11.31
C LYS A 612 -7.99 5.71 -10.50
N LYS A 613 -7.64 5.42 -9.25
CA LYS A 613 -6.91 6.33 -8.35
C LYS A 613 -5.39 6.22 -8.45
N ASN A 614 -4.86 5.34 -9.30
CA ASN A 614 -3.44 5.01 -9.41
C ASN A 614 -2.80 4.46 -8.11
N LEU A 615 -3.61 3.88 -7.21
CA LEU A 615 -3.09 3.07 -6.09
C LEU A 615 -2.54 1.72 -6.56
N VAL A 616 -3.01 1.26 -7.72
CA VAL A 616 -2.56 0.05 -8.42
C VAL A 616 -2.17 0.42 -9.84
N VAL A 617 -1.01 -0.05 -10.31
CA VAL A 617 -0.54 0.16 -11.70
C VAL A 617 -1.53 -0.47 -12.67
N ARG A 618 -1.93 0.28 -13.71
CA ARG A 618 -3.01 -0.13 -14.62
C ARG A 618 -2.81 -1.53 -15.23
N ASP A 619 -1.63 -1.84 -15.74
CA ASP A 619 -1.38 -3.11 -16.43
C ASP A 619 -1.46 -4.31 -15.46
N HIS A 620 -1.02 -4.12 -14.21
CA HIS A 620 -1.18 -5.11 -13.15
C HIS A 620 -2.66 -5.24 -12.74
N GLY A 621 -3.38 -4.13 -12.54
CA GLY A 621 -4.81 -4.13 -12.21
C GLY A 621 -5.69 -4.76 -13.30
N VAL A 622 -5.38 -4.54 -14.58
CA VAL A 622 -6.04 -5.18 -15.73
C VAL A 622 -5.82 -6.69 -15.70
N ARG A 623 -4.57 -7.15 -15.48
CA ARG A 623 -4.24 -8.59 -15.36
C ARG A 623 -5.01 -9.27 -14.21
N LEU A 624 -5.13 -8.62 -13.06
CA LEU A 624 -5.90 -9.16 -11.93
C LEU A 624 -7.42 -9.17 -12.20
N LEU A 625 -7.97 -8.13 -12.83
CA LEU A 625 -9.39 -8.10 -13.25
C LEU A 625 -9.71 -9.21 -14.26
N GLU A 626 -8.81 -9.45 -15.21
CA GLU A 626 -8.93 -10.53 -16.20
C GLU A 626 -9.03 -11.91 -15.51
N ALA A 627 -8.20 -12.16 -14.51
CA ALA A 627 -8.24 -13.39 -13.72
C ALA A 627 -9.53 -13.53 -12.88
N GLN A 628 -10.05 -12.45 -12.31
CA GLN A 628 -11.34 -12.48 -11.60
C GLN A 628 -12.50 -12.84 -12.54
N ILE A 629 -12.60 -12.17 -13.69
CA ILE A 629 -13.66 -12.41 -14.68
C ILE A 629 -13.60 -13.85 -15.21
N ALA A 630 -12.41 -14.35 -15.54
CA ALA A 630 -12.21 -15.72 -16.01
C ALA A 630 -12.51 -16.80 -14.94
N THR A 631 -12.51 -16.45 -13.66
CA THR A 631 -12.84 -17.38 -12.55
C THR A 631 -14.26 -17.19 -11.99
N GLY A 632 -15.15 -16.49 -12.72
CA GLY A 632 -16.59 -16.43 -12.45
C GLY A 632 -17.20 -15.04 -12.37
N GLY A 633 -16.40 -13.97 -12.20
CA GLY A 633 -16.93 -12.60 -12.14
C GLY A 633 -16.05 -11.62 -11.36
N VAL A 634 -16.41 -10.34 -11.40
CA VAL A 634 -15.69 -9.27 -10.68
C VAL A 634 -15.97 -9.40 -9.19
N ILE A 635 -14.95 -9.34 -8.34
CA ILE A 635 -15.12 -9.48 -6.88
C ILE A 635 -15.53 -8.13 -6.27
N ASP A 636 -16.58 -8.15 -5.45
CA ASP A 636 -16.95 -7.04 -4.57
C ASP A 636 -16.28 -7.23 -3.19
N PRO A 637 -15.30 -6.40 -2.80
CA PRO A 637 -14.59 -6.58 -1.53
C PRO A 637 -15.43 -6.19 -0.30
N GLN A 638 -16.57 -5.49 -0.47
CA GLN A 638 -17.43 -5.16 0.67
C GLN A 638 -18.36 -6.32 1.00
N ALA A 639 -19.01 -6.89 -0.03
CA ALA A 639 -19.90 -8.04 0.10
C ALA A 639 -19.11 -9.37 0.21
N SER A 640 -17.90 -9.46 -0.37
CA SER A 640 -17.01 -10.63 -0.35
C SER A 640 -17.44 -11.80 -1.24
N HIS A 641 -18.04 -11.50 -2.40
CA HIS A 641 -18.40 -12.49 -3.42
C HIS A 641 -18.20 -11.97 -4.84
N ARG A 642 -18.31 -12.86 -5.84
CA ARG A 642 -18.24 -12.48 -7.26
C ARG A 642 -19.60 -12.01 -7.75
N LEU A 643 -19.59 -10.95 -8.55
CA LEU A 643 -20.76 -10.39 -9.20
C LEU A 643 -20.75 -10.67 -10.72
N PRO A 644 -21.93 -10.95 -11.31
CA PRO A 644 -22.11 -10.90 -12.75
C PRO A 644 -21.72 -9.52 -13.31
N LEU A 645 -21.13 -9.48 -14.51
CA LEU A 645 -20.66 -8.23 -15.13
C LEU A 645 -21.73 -7.13 -15.20
N LYS A 646 -23.00 -7.49 -15.44
CA LYS A 646 -24.13 -6.55 -15.46
C LYS A 646 -24.24 -5.75 -14.15
N VAL A 647 -24.27 -6.45 -13.02
CA VAL A 647 -24.40 -5.86 -11.68
C VAL A 647 -23.10 -5.15 -11.26
N ALA A 648 -21.94 -5.64 -11.71
CA ALA A 648 -20.66 -4.96 -11.51
C ALA A 648 -20.60 -3.57 -12.17
N TYR A 649 -21.30 -3.34 -13.31
CA TYR A 649 -21.46 -2.00 -13.88
C TYR A 649 -22.33 -1.10 -13.00
N GLU A 650 -23.49 -1.60 -12.55
CA GLU A 650 -24.45 -0.85 -11.73
C GLU A 650 -23.82 -0.38 -10.40
N ARG A 651 -22.96 -1.22 -9.80
CA ARG A 651 -22.18 -0.88 -8.60
C ARG A 651 -20.90 -0.07 -8.89
N GLY A 652 -20.58 0.23 -10.16
CA GLY A 652 -19.37 0.97 -10.53
C GLY A 652 -18.06 0.26 -10.19
N LEU A 653 -18.08 -1.08 -10.17
CA LEU A 653 -16.93 -1.95 -9.91
C LEU A 653 -16.14 -2.25 -11.19
N ILE A 654 -16.68 -1.98 -12.36
CA ILE A 654 -15.99 -1.98 -13.66
C ILE A 654 -16.65 -0.95 -14.60
N ASP A 655 -15.87 -0.32 -15.49
CA ASP A 655 -16.42 0.53 -16.57
C ASP A 655 -16.55 -0.28 -17.87
N GLU A 656 -17.58 0.03 -18.65
CA GLU A 656 -17.80 -0.50 -20.01
C GLU A 656 -16.55 -0.38 -20.90
N LYS A 657 -15.83 0.74 -20.83
CA LYS A 657 -14.56 0.96 -21.54
C LYS A 657 -13.44 -0.02 -21.16
N THR A 658 -13.43 -0.46 -19.90
CA THR A 658 -12.42 -1.40 -19.41
C THR A 658 -12.82 -2.83 -19.77
N ASN A 659 -14.10 -3.16 -19.68
CA ASN A 659 -14.61 -4.43 -20.16
C ASN A 659 -14.44 -4.59 -21.69
N ALA A 660 -14.61 -3.54 -22.48
CA ALA A 660 -14.32 -3.58 -23.92
C ALA A 660 -12.85 -3.93 -24.22
N VAL A 661 -11.90 -3.40 -23.43
CA VAL A 661 -10.47 -3.77 -23.52
C VAL A 661 -10.23 -5.21 -23.06
N LEU A 662 -10.99 -5.71 -22.07
CA LEU A 662 -10.89 -7.08 -21.56
C LEU A 662 -11.55 -8.14 -22.47
N LEU A 663 -12.47 -7.72 -23.35
CA LEU A 663 -13.15 -8.59 -24.32
C LEU A 663 -12.47 -8.67 -25.69
N ASP A 664 -11.72 -7.64 -26.11
CA ASP A 664 -11.06 -7.62 -27.42
C ASP A 664 -9.71 -8.37 -27.39
N PRO A 665 -9.57 -9.55 -28.03
CA PRO A 665 -8.34 -10.35 -27.97
C PRO A 665 -7.11 -9.68 -28.59
N LEU A 666 -7.28 -8.56 -29.31
CA LEU A 666 -6.20 -7.74 -29.88
C LEU A 666 -5.79 -6.58 -28.96
N GLN A 667 -6.60 -6.22 -27.97
CA GLN A 667 -6.34 -5.13 -27.01
C GLN A 667 -6.05 -5.63 -25.58
N VAL A 668 -6.47 -6.85 -25.23
CA VAL A 668 -6.08 -7.47 -23.95
C VAL A 668 -4.56 -7.56 -23.88
N THR A 669 -3.99 -6.96 -22.84
CA THR A 669 -2.59 -7.18 -22.46
C THR A 669 -2.42 -8.64 -22.07
N LYS A 670 -1.84 -9.45 -22.97
CA LYS A 670 -1.49 -10.87 -22.73
C LYS A 670 -0.48 -10.98 -21.59
N GLY A 671 -0.99 -10.97 -20.36
CA GLY A 671 -0.23 -10.76 -19.13
C GLY A 671 0.25 -12.04 -18.45
N PHE A 672 -0.03 -13.21 -19.04
CA PHE A 672 0.40 -14.51 -18.54
C PHE A 672 1.24 -15.24 -19.58
N PHE A 673 2.16 -16.09 -19.14
CA PHE A 673 3.10 -16.83 -20.00
C PHE A 673 2.92 -18.34 -19.84
N ASP A 674 2.74 -19.06 -20.95
CA ASP A 674 2.70 -20.55 -20.92
C ASP A 674 4.14 -21.12 -20.96
N PRO A 675 4.59 -21.87 -19.94
CA PRO A 675 5.92 -22.49 -19.95
C PRO A 675 6.12 -23.56 -21.04
N ASN A 676 5.06 -24.14 -21.59
CA ASN A 676 5.14 -25.17 -22.64
C ASN A 676 5.38 -24.56 -24.04
N THR A 677 4.53 -23.61 -24.47
CA THR A 677 4.64 -23.01 -25.81
C THR A 677 5.55 -21.77 -25.86
N GLU A 678 5.96 -21.25 -24.69
CA GLU A 678 6.70 -19.99 -24.54
C GLU A 678 5.97 -18.76 -25.14
N GLU A 679 4.62 -18.80 -25.14
CA GLU A 679 3.74 -17.73 -25.64
C GLU A 679 3.12 -16.89 -24.51
N ASN A 680 2.88 -15.61 -24.81
CA ASN A 680 2.02 -14.76 -23.96
C ASN A 680 0.54 -15.02 -24.29
N LEU A 681 -0.26 -15.27 -23.25
CA LEU A 681 -1.68 -15.61 -23.31
C LEU A 681 -2.52 -14.72 -22.38
N THR A 682 -3.83 -14.85 -22.55
CA THR A 682 -4.85 -14.40 -21.58
C THR A 682 -5.04 -15.48 -20.51
N TYR A 683 -5.49 -15.11 -19.31
CA TYR A 683 -5.73 -16.05 -18.21
C TYR A 683 -6.79 -17.10 -18.58
N ALA A 684 -7.85 -16.69 -19.28
CA ALA A 684 -8.88 -17.60 -19.78
C ALA A 684 -8.31 -18.63 -20.78
N ALA A 685 -7.38 -18.22 -21.66
CA ALA A 685 -6.73 -19.14 -22.59
C ALA A 685 -5.74 -20.08 -21.88
N LEU A 686 -5.10 -19.63 -20.79
CA LEU A 686 -4.22 -20.48 -19.98
C LEU A 686 -5.02 -21.49 -19.14
N LEU A 687 -6.14 -21.08 -18.53
CA LEU A 687 -7.09 -21.99 -17.86
C LEU A 687 -7.62 -23.06 -18.82
N ALA A 688 -7.93 -22.70 -20.06
CA ALA A 688 -8.37 -23.66 -21.09
C ALA A 688 -7.29 -24.68 -21.50
N ARG A 689 -6.00 -24.43 -21.18
CA ARG A 689 -4.89 -25.39 -21.34
C ARG A 689 -4.62 -26.22 -20.08
N CYS A 690 -5.28 -25.94 -18.96
CA CYS A 690 -5.13 -26.70 -17.72
C CYS A 690 -6.03 -27.94 -17.70
N SER A 691 -5.52 -29.05 -17.17
CA SER A 691 -6.30 -30.27 -16.93
C SER A 691 -6.85 -30.27 -15.51
N PRO A 692 -8.14 -30.60 -15.28
CA PRO A 692 -8.64 -30.83 -13.93
C PRO A 692 -8.04 -32.10 -13.33
N ASP A 693 -7.51 -32.02 -12.11
CA ASP A 693 -7.05 -33.19 -11.37
C ASP A 693 -8.23 -34.11 -11.02
N ALA A 694 -8.06 -35.41 -11.25
CA ALA A 694 -9.07 -36.43 -11.00
C ALA A 694 -9.39 -36.64 -9.51
N ARG A 695 -8.52 -36.21 -8.58
CA ARG A 695 -8.73 -36.36 -7.14
C ARG A 695 -9.32 -35.11 -6.47
N THR A 696 -8.85 -33.93 -6.83
CA THR A 696 -9.20 -32.65 -6.19
C THR A 696 -10.14 -31.77 -7.02
N GLY A 697 -10.27 -32.03 -8.33
CA GLY A 697 -11.01 -31.17 -9.26
C GLY A 697 -10.31 -29.84 -9.58
N LEU A 698 -9.11 -29.60 -9.05
CA LEU A 698 -8.35 -28.37 -9.28
C LEU A 698 -7.76 -28.31 -10.68
N ALA A 699 -7.76 -27.13 -11.30
CA ALA A 699 -7.13 -26.92 -12.61
C ALA A 699 -5.60 -26.86 -12.46
N LEU A 700 -4.90 -27.85 -13.01
CA LEU A 700 -3.44 -27.95 -13.01
C LEU A 700 -2.88 -27.70 -14.41
N LEU A 701 -1.82 -26.90 -14.49
CA LEU A 701 -1.10 -26.68 -15.74
C LEU A 701 -0.14 -27.86 -15.99
N ALA A 702 -0.44 -28.67 -17.00
CA ALA A 702 0.42 -29.78 -17.38
C ALA A 702 1.76 -29.26 -17.95
N LEU A 703 2.88 -29.71 -17.39
CA LEU A 703 4.22 -29.48 -17.91
C LEU A 703 4.79 -30.79 -18.46
N HIS A 704 5.22 -30.71 -19.72
CA HIS A 704 5.88 -31.78 -20.43
C HIS A 704 7.39 -31.68 -20.19
N GLU A 705 8.04 -32.76 -19.75
CA GLU A 705 9.48 -32.74 -19.53
C GLU A 705 10.24 -32.47 -20.84
N ARG A 706 11.08 -31.43 -20.85
CA ARG A 706 12.22 -31.40 -21.77
C ARG A 706 13.18 -32.52 -21.36
N ARG A 707 13.05 -33.67 -22.03
CA ARG A 707 13.95 -34.85 -21.90
C ARG A 707 15.39 -34.43 -21.59
N ALA A 708 15.96 -35.02 -20.54
CA ALA A 708 17.38 -34.93 -20.21
C ALA A 708 18.27 -35.12 -21.46
N PRO A 709 19.44 -34.45 -21.54
CA PRO A 709 20.01 -33.99 -22.80
C PRO A 709 20.51 -35.13 -23.70
N ARG A 710 19.59 -35.70 -24.49
CA ARG A 710 19.94 -36.42 -25.71
C ARG A 710 20.71 -35.45 -26.60
N GLN A 711 21.93 -35.85 -26.98
CA GLN A 711 22.76 -35.13 -27.93
C GLN A 711 21.91 -34.70 -29.13
N ARG A 712 21.69 -33.40 -29.27
CA ARG A 712 20.84 -32.85 -30.34
C ARG A 712 21.54 -33.09 -31.67
N LYS A 713 21.10 -34.10 -32.41
CA LYS A 713 21.18 -34.06 -33.87
C LYS A 713 20.43 -32.80 -34.30
N THR A 714 21.13 -31.90 -34.99
CA THR A 714 20.71 -30.52 -35.17
C THR A 714 19.75 -30.38 -36.35
N SER A 715 18.45 -30.47 -36.09
CA SER A 715 17.44 -29.77 -36.89
C SER A 715 17.09 -28.46 -36.18
N SER A 716 17.67 -27.36 -36.64
CA SER A 716 17.61 -26.06 -35.99
C SER A 716 16.35 -25.28 -36.34
N THR A 717 15.26 -25.52 -35.63
CA THR A 717 14.20 -24.52 -35.48
C THR A 717 14.63 -23.53 -34.39
N SER A 718 15.33 -22.46 -34.78
CA SER A 718 15.99 -21.54 -33.85
C SER A 718 15.03 -20.50 -33.27
N SER A 719 14.33 -20.84 -32.18
CA SER A 719 13.72 -19.85 -31.27
C SER A 719 14.76 -19.14 -30.38
N VAL A 720 15.91 -18.79 -30.96
CA VAL A 720 16.99 -18.07 -30.26
C VAL A 720 16.62 -16.59 -30.24
N ARG A 721 16.24 -16.07 -29.07
CA ARG A 721 16.19 -14.61 -28.83
C ARG A 721 17.49 -13.97 -29.36
N GLN A 722 17.36 -13.01 -30.28
CA GLN A 722 18.48 -12.34 -30.94
C GLN A 722 19.55 -11.88 -29.94
N ARG A 723 20.63 -12.65 -29.84
CA ARG A 723 21.86 -12.25 -29.14
C ARG A 723 22.80 -11.60 -30.16
N ARG A 724 22.48 -10.36 -30.55
CA ARG A 724 23.38 -9.53 -31.36
C ARG A 724 24.72 -9.40 -30.65
N VAL A 725 25.81 -9.75 -31.33
CA VAL A 725 27.16 -9.64 -30.75
C VAL A 725 27.62 -8.20 -30.90
N LEU A 726 27.71 -7.50 -29.76
CA LEU A 726 28.17 -6.12 -29.74
C LEU A 726 29.69 -6.09 -29.58
N VAL A 727 30.41 -6.14 -30.70
CA VAL A 727 31.84 -5.83 -30.70
C VAL A 727 32.01 -4.32 -30.52
N VAL A 728 32.67 -3.93 -29.45
CA VAL A 728 33.05 -2.54 -29.20
C VAL A 728 34.51 -2.40 -29.59
N ASP A 729 34.77 -1.51 -30.54
CA ASP A 729 36.11 -1.13 -30.94
C ASP A 729 36.79 -0.41 -29.76
N PRO A 730 37.92 -0.92 -29.23
CA PRO A 730 38.56 -0.39 -28.03
C PRO A 730 39.08 1.04 -28.22
N ASP A 731 39.48 1.41 -29.44
CA ASP A 731 40.09 2.72 -29.72
C ASP A 731 39.03 3.80 -29.97
N THR A 732 37.88 3.45 -30.53
CA THR A 732 36.81 4.42 -30.84
C THR A 732 35.63 4.40 -29.84
N GLY A 733 35.52 3.34 -29.05
CA GLY A 733 34.41 3.06 -28.12
C GLY A 733 33.07 2.81 -28.82
N LYS A 734 33.06 2.70 -30.16
CA LYS A 734 31.84 2.51 -30.96
C LYS A 734 31.50 1.04 -31.08
N ARG A 735 30.20 0.74 -31.10
CA ARG A 735 29.67 -0.58 -31.46
C ARG A 735 29.79 -0.72 -32.97
N VAL A 736 30.71 -1.57 -33.41
CA VAL A 736 30.94 -1.91 -34.82
C VAL A 736 30.31 -3.27 -35.12
N THR A 737 30.01 -3.55 -36.39
CA THR A 737 29.56 -4.90 -36.76
C THR A 737 30.70 -5.90 -36.65
N VAL A 738 30.39 -7.19 -36.45
CA VAL A 738 31.42 -8.25 -36.32
C VAL A 738 32.38 -8.26 -37.52
N TYR A 739 31.89 -8.02 -38.74
CA TYR A 739 32.71 -7.92 -39.95
C TYR A 739 33.57 -6.64 -40.01
N GLU A 740 33.02 -5.50 -39.58
CA GLU A 740 33.72 -4.22 -39.54
C GLU A 740 34.83 -4.19 -38.47
N ALA A 741 34.65 -4.91 -37.36
CA ALA A 741 35.70 -5.14 -36.38
C ALA A 741 36.84 -6.00 -36.97
N TYR A 742 36.51 -7.03 -37.75
CA TYR A 742 37.51 -7.90 -38.38
C TYR A 742 38.31 -7.16 -39.46
N SER A 743 37.65 -6.41 -40.35
CA SER A 743 38.33 -5.68 -41.42
C SER A 743 39.20 -4.52 -40.92
N ARG A 744 38.95 -4.02 -39.70
CA ARG A 744 39.81 -3.05 -39.01
C ARG A 744 40.88 -3.69 -38.11
N GLY A 745 40.94 -5.01 -38.00
CA GLY A 745 41.91 -5.72 -37.16
C GLY A 745 41.62 -5.67 -35.65
N VAL A 746 40.45 -5.16 -35.24
CA VAL A 746 39.99 -5.09 -33.84
C VAL A 746 39.72 -6.48 -33.27
N ILE A 747 39.33 -7.43 -34.14
CA ILE A 747 39.22 -8.85 -33.80
C ILE A 747 39.98 -9.69 -34.83
N ASP A 748 40.59 -10.79 -34.38
CA ASP A 748 41.28 -11.72 -35.28
C ASP A 748 40.29 -12.58 -36.11
N GLN A 749 40.82 -13.30 -37.10
CA GLN A 749 40.03 -14.15 -37.99
C GLN A 749 39.29 -15.28 -37.24
N ALA A 750 39.84 -15.77 -36.13
CA ALA A 750 39.22 -16.84 -35.34
C ALA A 750 38.04 -16.30 -34.50
N MET A 751 38.18 -15.12 -33.92
CA MET A 751 37.11 -14.42 -33.19
C MET A 751 36.00 -13.95 -34.14
N TYR A 752 36.36 -13.45 -35.34
CA TYR A 752 35.41 -13.12 -36.40
C TYR A 752 34.51 -14.33 -36.76
N LEU A 753 35.13 -15.48 -37.06
CA LEU A 753 34.42 -16.73 -37.33
C LEU A 753 33.57 -17.22 -36.15
N LYS A 754 33.97 -16.90 -34.91
CA LYS A 754 33.23 -17.27 -33.68
C LYS A 754 32.02 -16.38 -33.40
N PHE A 755 32.11 -15.09 -33.73
CA PHE A 755 31.03 -14.13 -33.55
C PHE A 755 30.05 -14.10 -34.73
N SER A 756 30.51 -14.30 -35.97
CA SER A 756 29.61 -14.40 -37.14
C SER A 756 28.65 -15.58 -37.01
N LYS A 757 29.10 -16.69 -36.40
CA LYS A 757 28.28 -17.85 -36.00
C LYS A 757 27.13 -17.54 -35.04
N GLN A 758 27.13 -16.35 -34.41
CA GLN A 758 26.10 -15.91 -33.48
C GLN A 758 25.17 -14.85 -34.09
N GLU A 759 25.50 -14.29 -35.27
CA GLU A 759 24.71 -13.24 -35.94
C GLU A 759 23.91 -13.71 -37.17
N CYS A 760 24.27 -14.82 -37.83
CA CYS A 760 23.55 -15.30 -39.02
C CYS A 760 22.48 -16.34 -38.69
N GLU A 761 21.21 -16.01 -38.96
CA GLU A 761 20.07 -16.92 -38.87
C GLU A 761 19.80 -17.59 -40.23
N TRP A 762 20.49 -18.70 -40.49
CA TRP A 762 20.19 -19.59 -41.62
C TRP A 762 18.96 -20.45 -41.31
N GLU A 763 18.01 -20.52 -42.24
CA GLU A 763 16.80 -21.33 -42.14
C GLU A 763 16.69 -22.30 -43.33
N GLU A 764 16.38 -23.56 -43.07
CA GLU A 764 16.14 -24.58 -44.09
C GLU A 764 14.64 -24.75 -44.32
N ILE A 765 14.18 -24.47 -45.54
CA ILE A 765 12.81 -24.65 -45.99
C ILE A 765 12.78 -25.89 -46.88
N ASN A 766 12.19 -26.96 -46.38
CA ASN A 766 11.93 -28.17 -47.16
C ASN A 766 10.57 -28.02 -47.86
N VAL A 767 10.57 -27.99 -49.20
CA VAL A 767 9.35 -27.94 -50.00
C VAL A 767 9.03 -29.34 -50.49
N THR A 768 7.95 -29.91 -49.97
CA THR A 768 7.26 -31.06 -50.55
C THR A 768 6.37 -30.55 -51.68
N ALA A 769 6.64 -30.96 -52.92
CA ALA A 769 5.66 -30.81 -54.00
C ALA A 769 4.66 -31.97 -53.91
N ASP A 770 3.37 -31.68 -54.06
CA ASP A 770 2.27 -32.65 -53.84
C ASP A 770 2.02 -33.61 -55.03
N ASP A 771 2.84 -33.55 -56.09
CA ASP A 771 2.66 -34.35 -57.32
C ASP A 771 3.62 -35.56 -57.39
N ASP A 772 3.10 -36.75 -57.07
CA ASP A 772 3.48 -38.12 -57.51
C ASP A 772 4.97 -38.56 -57.61
N GLY A 773 5.89 -37.85 -56.95
CA GLY A 773 7.27 -38.30 -56.76
C GLY A 773 7.90 -37.61 -55.56
N GLY A 774 8.03 -38.32 -54.43
CA GLY A 774 8.42 -37.78 -53.12
C GLY A 774 9.86 -37.26 -52.97
N ALA A 775 10.32 -36.42 -53.89
CA ALA A 775 11.54 -35.66 -53.79
C ALA A 775 11.29 -34.39 -52.96
N THR A 776 11.72 -34.41 -51.70
CA THR A 776 11.72 -33.22 -50.84
C THR A 776 12.92 -32.35 -51.18
N SER A 777 12.70 -31.21 -51.82
CA SER A 777 13.79 -30.27 -52.14
C SER A 777 14.04 -29.32 -50.98
N SER A 778 15.30 -29.22 -50.57
CA SER A 778 15.75 -28.46 -49.41
C SER A 778 16.37 -27.13 -49.84
N THR A 779 15.75 -26.01 -49.46
CA THR A 779 16.24 -24.65 -49.78
C THR A 779 16.72 -23.94 -48.52
N LEU A 780 18.00 -23.57 -48.48
CA LEU A 780 18.57 -22.74 -47.42
C LEU A 780 18.33 -21.25 -47.68
N VAL A 781 17.93 -20.51 -46.64
CA VAL A 781 17.64 -19.08 -46.69
C VAL A 781 18.46 -18.32 -45.65
N ASP A 782 19.23 -17.33 -46.09
CA ASP A 782 19.83 -16.33 -45.19
C ASP A 782 18.77 -15.26 -44.87
N LYS A 783 18.23 -15.27 -43.65
CA LYS A 783 17.23 -14.29 -43.19
C LYS A 783 17.72 -12.84 -43.20
N ARG A 784 19.05 -12.62 -43.16
CA ARG A 784 19.65 -11.28 -43.12
C ARG A 784 19.79 -10.67 -44.51
N SER A 785 20.13 -11.48 -45.52
CA SER A 785 20.29 -11.01 -46.90
C SER A 785 19.12 -11.34 -47.84
N GLY A 786 18.17 -12.17 -47.40
CA GLY A 786 17.07 -12.69 -48.23
C GLY A 786 17.50 -13.64 -49.35
N ARG A 787 18.75 -14.14 -49.34
CA ARG A 787 19.27 -15.04 -50.37
C ARG A 787 18.78 -16.45 -50.11
N ARG A 788 18.42 -17.16 -51.17
CA ARG A 788 17.90 -18.53 -51.16
C ARG A 788 18.80 -19.42 -52.01
N PHE A 789 19.16 -20.59 -51.49
CA PHE A 789 20.04 -21.56 -52.13
C PHE A 789 19.37 -22.94 -52.09
N CYS A 790 18.93 -23.43 -53.25
CA CYS A 790 18.45 -24.80 -53.40
C CYS A 790 19.65 -25.77 -53.31
N LEU A 791 19.59 -26.75 -52.41
CA LEU A 791 20.69 -27.69 -52.19
C LEU A 791 20.87 -28.68 -53.35
N ASP A 792 19.78 -29.01 -54.05
CA ASP A 792 19.82 -29.93 -55.18
C ASP A 792 20.43 -29.23 -56.41
N ASP A 793 20.10 -27.96 -56.66
CA ASP A 793 20.73 -27.14 -57.71
C ASP A 793 22.23 -26.90 -57.44
N ALA A 794 22.60 -26.68 -56.17
CA ALA A 794 24.01 -26.51 -55.77
C ALA A 794 24.85 -27.80 -55.94
N LEU A 795 24.21 -28.97 -55.85
CA LEU A 795 24.85 -30.26 -56.13
C LEU A 795 25.03 -30.45 -57.65
N VAL A 796 24.01 -30.15 -58.46
CA VAL A 796 24.08 -30.21 -59.93
C VAL A 796 25.10 -29.21 -60.50
N ALA A 797 25.21 -28.02 -59.90
CA ALA A 797 26.21 -27.02 -60.26
C ALA A 797 27.65 -27.36 -59.81
N GLY A 798 27.86 -28.46 -59.07
CA GLY A 798 29.19 -28.87 -58.59
C GLY A 798 29.78 -27.96 -57.50
N VAL A 799 28.94 -27.15 -56.85
CA VAL A 799 29.34 -26.22 -55.78
C VAL A 799 29.45 -26.94 -54.44
N VAL A 800 28.63 -27.97 -54.24
CA VAL A 800 28.60 -28.81 -53.04
C VAL A 800 28.70 -30.28 -53.46
N ASP A 801 29.78 -30.95 -53.07
CA ASP A 801 29.94 -32.39 -53.30
C ASP A 801 28.89 -33.20 -52.52
N ASP A 802 28.47 -34.34 -53.06
CA ASP A 802 27.55 -35.28 -52.38
C ASP A 802 28.14 -35.79 -51.04
N ALA A 803 29.47 -35.78 -50.89
CA ALA A 803 30.12 -36.05 -49.60
C ALA A 803 29.87 -34.94 -48.56
N VAL A 804 29.82 -33.67 -48.97
CA VAL A 804 29.51 -32.53 -48.09
C VAL A 804 28.03 -32.54 -47.71
N LEU A 805 27.13 -32.79 -48.68
CA LEU A 805 25.69 -32.88 -48.43
C LEU A 805 25.33 -34.07 -47.53
N ARG A 806 25.99 -35.22 -47.68
CA ARG A 806 25.83 -36.37 -46.76
C ARG A 806 26.34 -36.08 -45.35
N ARG A 807 27.40 -35.28 -45.18
CA ARG A 807 27.87 -34.84 -43.85
C ARG A 807 26.94 -33.81 -43.21
N TYR A 808 26.29 -32.96 -43.99
CA TYR A 808 25.19 -32.12 -43.50
C TYR A 808 23.97 -32.96 -43.09
N ARG A 809 23.45 -33.82 -43.97
CA ARG A 809 22.26 -34.66 -43.72
C ARG A 809 22.46 -35.69 -42.58
N SER A 810 23.69 -36.06 -42.25
CA SER A 810 24.00 -36.90 -41.06
C SER A 810 24.19 -36.11 -39.76
N GLY A 811 24.29 -34.78 -39.83
CA GLY A 811 24.51 -33.88 -38.69
C GLY A 811 25.97 -33.69 -38.29
N GLU A 812 26.94 -34.12 -39.11
CA GLU A 812 28.37 -33.86 -38.89
C GLU A 812 28.79 -32.44 -39.28
N MET A 813 28.01 -31.77 -40.12
CA MET A 813 28.24 -30.40 -40.58
C MET A 813 27.06 -29.52 -40.19
N SER A 814 27.32 -28.29 -39.73
CA SER A 814 26.27 -27.36 -39.31
C SER A 814 25.71 -26.56 -40.48
N ILE A 815 24.44 -26.14 -40.37
CA ILE A 815 23.75 -25.30 -41.37
C ILE A 815 24.51 -24.00 -41.70
N PHE A 816 25.21 -23.44 -40.71
CA PHE A 816 26.08 -22.28 -40.88
C PHE A 816 27.32 -22.60 -41.73
N GLU A 817 27.99 -23.74 -41.51
CA GLU A 817 29.16 -24.14 -42.30
C GLU A 817 28.80 -24.47 -43.76
N LEU A 818 27.59 -25.00 -44.00
CA LEU A 818 27.07 -25.20 -45.35
C LEU A 818 26.68 -23.88 -46.01
N GLY A 819 26.00 -22.99 -45.29
CA GLY A 819 25.60 -21.65 -45.76
C GLY A 819 26.78 -20.74 -46.13
N ASP A 820 27.89 -20.80 -45.37
CA ASP A 820 29.12 -20.07 -45.70
C ASP A 820 29.75 -20.57 -47.02
N ARG A 821 29.81 -21.89 -47.24
CA ARG A 821 30.32 -22.48 -48.49
C ARG A 821 29.49 -22.07 -49.70
N LEU A 822 28.16 -22.07 -49.56
CA LEU A 822 27.22 -21.63 -50.59
C LEU A 822 27.32 -20.11 -50.84
N SER A 823 27.49 -19.30 -49.80
CA SER A 823 27.62 -17.84 -49.93
C SER A 823 28.93 -17.41 -50.60
N ALA A 824 30.03 -18.12 -50.33
CA ALA A 824 31.33 -17.85 -50.92
C ALA A 824 31.40 -18.16 -52.43
N SER A 825 30.51 -19.03 -52.93
CA SER A 825 30.50 -19.47 -54.33
C SER A 825 29.90 -18.47 -55.34
N GLY A 826 29.29 -17.37 -54.85
CA GLY A 826 28.89 -16.23 -55.69
C GLY A 826 27.69 -16.44 -56.62
N LEU A 827 27.07 -17.62 -56.64
CA LEU A 827 25.90 -17.91 -57.48
C LEU A 827 24.65 -17.16 -57.01
N ALA A 828 24.21 -16.22 -57.85
CA ALA A 828 22.91 -15.59 -57.78
C ALA A 828 22.21 -15.72 -59.15
N ALA A 829 21.34 -16.71 -59.27
CA ALA A 829 20.37 -16.94 -60.34
C ALA A 829 19.32 -17.91 -59.79
N GLY A 830 18.03 -17.86 -60.10
CA GLY A 830 17.16 -16.96 -60.87
C GLY A 830 15.72 -17.50 -60.71
N GLU A 831 14.65 -17.00 -61.32
CA GLU A 831 14.34 -15.71 -61.94
C GLU A 831 12.79 -15.58 -61.96
N GLY A 832 12.22 -14.38 -62.13
CA GLY A 832 10.77 -14.20 -61.97
C GLY A 832 10.16 -12.86 -62.43
N ALA A 833 10.68 -12.26 -63.51
CA ALA A 833 10.12 -11.12 -64.28
C ALA A 833 9.91 -9.76 -63.52
N ALA A 834 10.19 -8.57 -64.08
CA ALA A 834 10.80 -8.19 -65.36
C ALA A 834 11.54 -6.83 -65.24
N SER A 835 12.53 -6.60 -66.12
CA SER A 835 13.47 -5.44 -66.18
C SER A 835 12.91 -4.26 -67.03
N PRO A 836 13.64 -3.15 -67.40
CA PRO A 836 15.09 -2.83 -67.38
C PRO A 836 15.41 -1.50 -66.61
N SER A 837 16.56 -0.79 -66.67
CA SER A 837 17.85 -0.87 -67.44
C SER A 837 19.00 -0.12 -66.71
N GLN A 838 20.25 -0.34 -67.14
CA GLN A 838 21.44 0.53 -66.95
C GLN A 838 21.74 1.32 -68.26
N PRO A 839 22.74 2.24 -68.38
CA PRO A 839 23.82 2.71 -67.46
C PRO A 839 23.80 4.28 -67.32
N PRO A 840 24.88 5.08 -67.04
CA PRO A 840 26.27 4.77 -66.67
C PRO A 840 26.84 5.56 -65.44
N SER A 841 28.09 5.25 -65.10
CA SER A 841 28.94 6.00 -64.17
C SER A 841 29.43 7.34 -64.75
N PRO A 842 29.66 8.36 -63.92
CA PRO A 842 30.66 9.40 -64.16
C PRO A 842 31.91 9.23 -63.28
N ALA A 843 32.99 9.89 -63.67
CA ALA A 843 34.33 9.76 -63.08
C ALA A 843 34.60 10.78 -61.96
N LEU A 844 35.82 10.69 -61.40
CA LEU A 844 36.42 11.71 -60.53
C LEU A 844 36.60 13.04 -61.29
N ASP A 845 36.31 14.15 -60.61
CA ASP A 845 36.94 15.45 -60.84
C ASP A 845 36.95 16.23 -59.51
N ASP A 846 38.06 16.92 -59.22
CA ASP A 846 38.29 17.63 -57.95
C ASP A 846 37.52 18.96 -57.86
N ALA A 847 36.74 19.16 -56.80
CA ALA A 847 36.34 20.48 -56.32
C ALA A 847 35.99 20.45 -54.82
N ALA A 848 36.59 21.33 -54.02
CA ALA A 848 36.34 21.43 -52.58
C ALA A 848 34.94 21.99 -52.26
N GLY A 849 34.20 21.37 -51.32
CA GLY A 849 32.87 21.84 -50.92
C GLY A 849 32.18 21.03 -49.81
N ALA A 850 32.57 21.30 -48.55
CA ALA A 850 31.86 21.08 -47.29
C ALA A 850 30.78 19.97 -47.16
N ASP A 851 31.03 19.00 -46.28
CA ASP A 851 29.97 18.28 -45.55
C ASP A 851 29.08 19.25 -44.74
N PRO A 852 27.81 18.91 -44.46
CA PRO A 852 26.93 19.72 -43.60
C PRO A 852 27.37 19.60 -42.13
N ALA A 853 28.38 20.38 -41.77
CA ALA A 853 28.89 20.46 -40.41
C ALA A 853 27.80 20.95 -39.44
N TRP A 854 27.44 20.12 -38.46
CA TRP A 854 26.67 20.58 -37.31
C TRP A 854 27.52 21.61 -36.55
N SER A 855 27.09 22.87 -36.59
CA SER A 855 27.72 23.94 -35.84
C SER A 855 27.25 23.87 -34.39
N ASP A 856 28.18 23.83 -33.43
CA ASP A 856 27.84 23.99 -32.02
C ASP A 856 27.08 25.32 -31.83
N PRO A 857 26.02 25.39 -30.99
CA PRO A 857 25.24 26.60 -30.79
C PRO A 857 26.08 27.69 -30.08
N THR A 858 26.57 28.66 -30.86
CA THR A 858 27.39 29.79 -30.38
C THR A 858 26.57 30.98 -29.88
N GLU A 859 25.27 31.05 -30.19
CA GLU A 859 24.37 32.09 -29.71
C GLU A 859 23.65 31.63 -28.43
N GLU A 860 23.72 32.45 -27.37
CA GLU A 860 22.93 32.21 -26.16
C GLU A 860 21.44 32.36 -26.48
N THR A 861 20.70 31.25 -26.41
CA THR A 861 19.26 31.26 -26.68
C THR A 861 18.47 31.09 -25.39
N ALA A 862 17.52 31.99 -25.16
CA ALA A 862 16.60 31.87 -24.04
C ALA A 862 15.85 30.53 -24.10
N PRO A 863 15.69 29.82 -22.96
CA PRO A 863 14.86 28.63 -22.88
C PRO A 863 13.39 29.01 -23.14
N ILE A 864 12.55 27.99 -23.32
CA ILE A 864 11.10 28.16 -23.43
C ILE A 864 10.57 28.78 -22.12
N ALA A 865 10.05 30.00 -22.20
CA ALA A 865 9.62 30.79 -21.04
C ALA A 865 8.18 30.48 -20.60
N GLY A 866 7.31 30.15 -21.55
CA GLY A 866 5.88 29.98 -21.30
C GLY A 866 5.13 29.38 -22.48
N VAL A 867 3.81 29.50 -22.42
CA VAL A 867 2.88 28.98 -23.43
C VAL A 867 2.02 30.14 -23.94
N LEU A 868 1.88 30.25 -25.27
CA LEU A 868 0.93 31.15 -25.90
C LEU A 868 -0.37 30.38 -26.14
N ASP A 869 -1.48 30.82 -25.54
CA ASP A 869 -2.79 30.23 -25.81
C ASP A 869 -3.34 30.72 -27.16
N GLY A 870 -3.44 29.81 -28.13
CA GLY A 870 -3.92 30.12 -29.47
C GLY A 870 -5.40 30.53 -29.55
N ASN A 871 -6.18 30.38 -28.48
CA ASN A 871 -7.56 30.87 -28.41
C ASN A 871 -7.67 32.34 -27.98
N THR A 872 -6.93 32.72 -26.94
CA THR A 872 -7.04 34.04 -26.29
C THR A 872 -5.96 35.02 -26.73
N GLY A 873 -4.83 34.51 -27.24
CA GLY A 873 -3.62 35.29 -27.46
C GLY A 873 -2.84 35.60 -26.17
N GLU A 874 -3.28 35.05 -25.02
CA GLU A 874 -2.60 35.27 -23.74
C GLU A 874 -1.27 34.51 -23.65
N VAL A 875 -0.26 35.21 -23.16
CA VAL A 875 1.03 34.62 -22.75
C VAL A 875 0.90 34.11 -21.32
N LEU A 876 1.11 32.81 -21.12
CA LEU A 876 0.92 32.14 -19.84
C LEU A 876 2.23 31.55 -19.30
N ALA A 877 2.45 31.72 -18.00
CA ALA A 877 3.49 30.99 -17.27
C ALA A 877 3.25 29.47 -17.38
N VAL A 878 4.33 28.67 -17.32
CA VAL A 878 4.26 27.21 -17.48
C VAL A 878 3.33 26.55 -16.45
N SER A 879 3.31 27.05 -15.21
CA SER A 879 2.42 26.63 -14.13
C SER A 879 0.95 27.04 -14.36
N GLU A 880 0.71 28.25 -14.84
CA GLU A 880 -0.62 28.74 -15.24
C GLU A 880 -1.19 27.90 -16.40
N ALA A 881 -0.38 27.62 -17.42
CA ALA A 881 -0.75 26.77 -18.55
C ALA A 881 -1.04 25.31 -18.13
N ALA A 882 -0.35 24.79 -17.11
CA ALA A 882 -0.66 23.51 -16.50
C ALA A 882 -2.00 23.54 -15.73
N ARG A 883 -2.25 24.59 -14.93
CA ARG A 883 -3.53 24.78 -14.21
C ARG A 883 -4.71 24.93 -15.18
N ARG A 884 -4.52 25.59 -16.33
CA ARG A 884 -5.50 25.67 -17.44
C ARG A 884 -5.58 24.43 -18.34
N ARG A 885 -4.80 23.37 -18.05
CA ARG A 885 -4.75 22.10 -18.81
C ARG A 885 -4.35 22.24 -20.29
N LEU A 886 -3.58 23.26 -20.61
CA LEU A 886 -2.93 23.44 -21.91
C LEU A 886 -1.63 22.64 -22.00
N LEU A 887 -0.97 22.41 -20.85
CA LEU A 887 0.14 21.47 -20.66
C LEU A 887 -0.29 20.29 -19.79
N ASP A 888 0.34 19.13 -20.01
CA ASP A 888 0.37 18.05 -19.02
C ASP A 888 1.45 18.32 -17.96
N GLY A 889 1.26 17.77 -16.75
CA GLY A 889 2.16 18.01 -15.62
C GLY A 889 3.60 17.52 -15.83
N ALA A 890 3.83 16.52 -16.69
CA ALA A 890 5.18 16.03 -16.97
C ALA A 890 5.94 16.96 -17.92
N THR A 891 5.29 17.46 -18.98
CA THR A 891 5.84 18.52 -19.84
C THR A 891 6.03 19.82 -19.07
N ALA A 892 5.08 20.21 -18.22
CA ALA A 892 5.21 21.42 -17.39
C ALA A 892 6.42 21.33 -16.44
N LEU A 893 6.60 20.21 -15.74
CA LEU A 893 7.77 19.97 -14.89
C LEU A 893 9.08 19.98 -15.72
N ALA A 894 9.12 19.30 -16.86
CA ALA A 894 10.32 19.26 -17.72
C ALA A 894 10.70 20.63 -18.32
N LEU A 895 9.72 21.51 -18.57
CA LEU A 895 9.96 22.89 -18.97
C LEU A 895 10.47 23.75 -17.81
N LEU A 896 9.92 23.59 -16.60
CA LEU A 896 10.42 24.28 -15.40
C LEU A 896 11.82 23.81 -15.00
N GLU A 897 12.13 22.50 -15.11
CA GLU A 897 13.48 21.94 -14.94
C GLU A 897 14.47 22.59 -15.91
N ALA A 898 14.05 22.80 -17.17
CA ALA A 898 14.85 23.44 -18.21
C ALA A 898 15.10 24.94 -17.96
N GLN A 899 14.16 25.65 -17.32
CA GLN A 899 14.37 27.04 -16.89
C GLN A 899 15.31 27.10 -15.67
N ALA A 900 15.06 26.27 -14.65
CA ALA A 900 15.87 26.22 -13.43
C ALA A 900 17.36 25.92 -13.74
N CYS A 901 17.65 24.96 -14.61
CA CYS A 901 19.04 24.61 -14.96
C CYS A 901 19.76 25.60 -15.88
N THR A 902 19.07 26.64 -16.35
CA THR A 902 19.63 27.69 -17.24
C THR A 902 19.60 29.09 -16.62
N GLY A 903 19.39 29.20 -15.31
CA GLY A 903 19.51 30.47 -14.56
C GLY A 903 18.27 30.89 -13.76
N GLY A 904 17.29 30.00 -13.58
CA GLY A 904 16.09 30.27 -12.79
C GLY A 904 14.81 30.34 -13.63
N VAL A 905 13.68 30.35 -12.92
CA VAL A 905 12.32 30.36 -13.50
C VAL A 905 12.07 31.71 -14.18
N LEU A 906 11.54 31.68 -15.40
CA LEU A 906 11.19 32.89 -16.15
C LEU A 906 9.73 33.27 -15.89
N ASP A 907 9.49 34.53 -15.58
CA ASP A 907 8.17 35.12 -15.72
C ASP A 907 8.01 35.62 -17.18
N PRO A 908 7.08 35.06 -17.97
CA PRO A 908 6.90 35.49 -19.35
C PRO A 908 6.14 36.82 -19.48
N ALA A 909 5.58 37.40 -18.41
CA ALA A 909 4.93 38.71 -18.44
C ALA A 909 5.93 39.87 -18.25
N THR A 910 6.89 39.72 -17.33
CA THR A 910 7.93 40.74 -17.06
C THR A 910 9.26 40.48 -17.79
N GLY A 911 9.53 39.23 -18.16
CA GLY A 911 10.82 38.78 -18.68
C GLY A 911 11.88 38.54 -17.60
N GLU A 912 11.57 38.75 -16.32
CA GLU A 912 12.52 38.55 -15.23
C GLU A 912 12.78 37.07 -14.93
N ARG A 913 13.98 36.80 -14.38
CA ARG A 913 14.38 35.49 -13.85
C ARG A 913 14.35 35.53 -12.33
N HIS A 914 13.79 34.48 -11.74
CA HIS A 914 13.72 34.31 -10.30
C HIS A 914 14.32 32.96 -9.86
N SER A 915 14.94 32.93 -8.68
CA SER A 915 15.27 31.67 -8.01
C SER A 915 14.01 30.86 -7.73
N VAL A 916 14.13 29.55 -7.58
CA VAL A 916 12.97 28.66 -7.39
C VAL A 916 12.18 29.06 -6.12
N ALA A 917 12.88 29.48 -5.06
CA ALA A 917 12.26 30.01 -3.84
C ALA A 917 11.46 31.31 -4.08
N ARG A 918 12.00 32.27 -4.83
CA ARG A 918 11.30 33.53 -5.15
C ARG A 918 10.15 33.31 -6.13
N ALA A 919 10.31 32.42 -7.10
CA ALA A 919 9.25 32.02 -8.03
C ALA A 919 8.07 31.32 -7.31
N ALA A 920 8.35 30.55 -6.26
CA ALA A 920 7.31 29.95 -5.41
C ALA A 920 6.57 30.99 -4.55
N ALA A 921 7.27 32.02 -4.06
CA ALA A 921 6.64 33.15 -3.35
C ALA A 921 5.74 34.00 -4.26
N LEU A 922 6.13 34.17 -5.53
CA LEU A 922 5.36 34.90 -6.56
C LEU A 922 4.25 34.06 -7.21
N GLY A 923 4.04 32.80 -6.82
CA GLY A 923 3.02 31.93 -7.39
C GLY A 923 3.32 31.41 -8.82
N LEU A 924 4.50 31.68 -9.35
CA LEU A 924 4.97 31.18 -10.65
C LEU A 924 5.31 29.67 -10.61
N VAL A 925 5.54 29.11 -9.42
CA VAL A 925 5.81 27.69 -9.18
C VAL A 925 5.01 27.23 -7.95
N GLU A 926 4.42 26.03 -7.99
CA GLU A 926 3.72 25.46 -6.84
C GLU A 926 4.74 24.96 -5.80
N LYS A 927 4.46 25.11 -4.50
CA LYS A 927 5.40 24.71 -3.41
C LYS A 927 5.93 23.27 -3.56
N PHE A 928 5.07 22.32 -3.91
CA PHE A 928 5.46 20.91 -4.16
C PHE A 928 6.32 20.72 -5.43
N THR A 929 6.18 21.58 -6.43
CA THR A 929 7.05 21.54 -7.62
C THR A 929 8.41 22.22 -7.37
N ALA A 930 8.47 23.21 -6.48
CA ALA A 930 9.71 23.88 -6.08
C ALA A 930 10.72 22.89 -5.46
N GLU A 931 10.26 21.97 -4.59
CA GLU A 931 11.11 20.91 -4.02
C GLU A 931 11.80 20.06 -5.10
N LYS A 932 11.07 19.70 -6.16
CA LYS A 932 11.58 18.89 -7.27
C LYS A 932 12.55 19.66 -8.17
N LEU A 933 12.37 20.98 -8.29
CA LEU A 933 13.22 21.87 -9.07
C LEU A 933 14.56 22.18 -8.39
N SER A 934 14.70 21.93 -7.09
CA SER A 934 15.95 22.15 -6.34
C SER A 934 17.17 21.45 -6.96
N LEU A 935 16.98 20.27 -7.58
CA LEU A 935 18.05 19.55 -8.26
C LEU A 935 18.50 20.25 -9.57
N ALA A 936 17.54 20.84 -10.29
CA ALA A 936 17.80 21.59 -11.51
C ALA A 936 18.41 22.97 -11.21
N GLU A 937 18.01 23.62 -10.11
CA GLU A 937 18.64 24.85 -9.62
C GLU A 937 20.11 24.62 -9.22
N LYS A 938 20.41 23.50 -8.53
CA LYS A 938 21.79 23.06 -8.26
C LYS A 938 22.61 22.76 -9.52
N ALA A 939 21.97 22.36 -10.62
CA ALA A 939 22.65 22.21 -11.92
C ALA A 939 23.07 23.54 -12.58
N PHE A 940 22.55 24.67 -12.08
CA PHE A 940 23.03 26.02 -12.45
C PHE A 940 23.98 26.61 -11.38
N ALA A 941 23.60 26.54 -10.10
CA ALA A 941 24.38 27.10 -8.99
C ALA A 941 25.69 26.32 -8.72
N GLY A 942 25.69 25.01 -8.96
CA GLY A 942 26.79 24.08 -8.71
C GLY A 942 26.49 23.06 -7.62
N PHE A 943 27.17 21.92 -7.70
CA PHE A 943 27.11 20.87 -6.67
C PHE A 943 28.28 21.05 -5.70
N GLU A 944 27.98 21.36 -4.43
CA GLU A 944 28.97 21.51 -3.37
C GLU A 944 29.45 20.15 -2.87
N GLU A 945 30.77 20.01 -2.74
CA GLU A 945 31.40 18.85 -2.12
C GLU A 945 31.41 18.95 -0.59
N PRO A 946 30.84 17.97 0.16
CA PRO A 946 30.86 17.97 1.61
C PRO A 946 32.30 18.01 2.16
N GLY A 947 32.62 19.07 2.90
CA GLY A 947 33.91 19.24 3.58
C GLY A 947 34.94 20.12 2.85
N THR A 948 34.82 20.34 1.54
CA THR A 948 35.73 21.26 0.80
C THR A 948 35.04 22.54 0.33
N GLY A 949 33.70 22.56 0.24
CA GLY A 949 32.94 23.70 -0.26
C GLY A 949 33.16 23.99 -1.75
N ARG A 950 33.81 23.07 -2.48
CA ARG A 950 34.12 23.26 -3.90
C ARG A 950 32.88 22.96 -4.75
N LEU A 951 32.54 23.90 -5.63
CA LEU A 951 31.45 23.75 -6.59
C LEU A 951 31.89 22.90 -7.79
N PHE A 952 31.02 21.97 -8.20
CA PHE A 952 31.20 21.08 -9.34
C PHE A 952 30.07 21.26 -10.36
N SER A 953 30.43 21.23 -11.65
CA SER A 953 29.47 21.27 -12.76
C SER A 953 28.67 19.97 -12.87
N THR A 954 27.51 20.02 -13.52
CA THR A 954 26.60 18.88 -13.74
C THR A 954 27.30 17.65 -14.34
N ALA A 955 28.27 17.86 -15.24
CA ALA A 955 29.04 16.78 -15.86
C ALA A 955 30.06 16.13 -14.90
N LEU A 956 30.63 16.88 -13.96
CA LEU A 956 31.52 16.36 -12.92
C LEU A 956 30.73 15.69 -11.78
N ALA A 957 29.58 16.25 -11.40
CA ALA A 957 28.66 15.65 -10.43
C ALA A 957 28.11 14.29 -10.93
N MET A 958 27.82 14.16 -12.23
CA MET A 958 27.48 12.89 -12.86
C MET A 958 28.62 11.86 -12.76
N ARG A 959 29.87 12.26 -13.05
CA ARG A 959 31.03 11.34 -12.97
C ARG A 959 31.39 10.93 -11.55
N ARG A 960 31.04 11.73 -10.53
CA ARG A 960 31.12 11.34 -9.11
C ARG A 960 29.91 10.58 -8.57
N GLY A 961 28.87 10.35 -9.39
CA GLY A 961 27.66 9.63 -8.97
C GLY A 961 26.71 10.43 -8.07
N TRP A 962 26.89 11.75 -7.94
CA TRP A 962 25.97 12.62 -7.19
C TRP A 962 24.68 12.94 -7.96
N LEU A 963 24.70 12.71 -9.28
CA LEU A 963 23.53 12.76 -10.15
C LEU A 963 23.36 11.45 -10.90
N PHE A 964 22.11 10.98 -10.99
CA PHE A 964 21.75 9.89 -11.90
C PHE A 964 22.09 10.27 -13.35
N PRO A 965 22.76 9.39 -14.13
CA PRO A 965 23.19 9.71 -15.49
C PRO A 965 22.07 10.17 -16.43
N GLU A 966 20.86 9.66 -16.25
CA GLU A 966 19.68 9.98 -17.05
C GLU A 966 19.17 11.41 -16.78
N ALA A 967 19.21 11.85 -15.52
CA ALA A 967 18.87 13.22 -15.14
C ALA A 967 19.96 14.20 -15.58
N ALA A 968 21.23 13.87 -15.32
CA ALA A 968 22.36 14.70 -15.72
C ALA A 968 22.41 14.90 -17.25
N ARG A 969 22.19 13.86 -18.06
CA ARG A 969 22.13 13.96 -19.53
C ARG A 969 21.04 14.92 -20.00
N ARG A 970 19.83 14.86 -19.43
CA ARG A 970 18.72 15.76 -19.79
C ARG A 970 19.05 17.22 -19.47
N LEU A 971 19.66 17.48 -18.32
CA LEU A 971 20.04 18.85 -17.91
C LEU A 971 21.20 19.39 -18.79
N LEU A 972 22.19 18.55 -19.10
CA LEU A 972 23.29 18.90 -20.02
C LEU A 972 22.81 19.14 -21.46
N GLU A 973 21.82 18.38 -21.95
CA GLU A 973 21.17 18.59 -23.25
C GLU A 973 20.54 19.99 -23.33
N VAL A 974 19.75 20.38 -22.32
CA VAL A 974 19.13 21.71 -22.25
C VAL A 974 20.17 22.83 -22.14
N GLN A 975 21.20 22.66 -21.32
CA GLN A 975 22.26 23.66 -21.17
C GLN A 975 22.99 23.87 -22.51
N TYR A 976 23.41 22.77 -23.17
CA TYR A 976 24.03 22.82 -24.50
C TYR A 976 23.13 23.53 -25.53
N LEU A 977 21.86 23.12 -25.66
CA LEU A 977 20.91 23.70 -26.62
C LEU A 977 20.57 25.19 -26.36
N THR A 978 20.82 25.70 -25.16
CA THR A 978 20.60 27.12 -24.79
C THR A 978 21.88 27.98 -24.90
N GLY A 979 22.92 27.49 -25.56
CA GLY A 979 24.15 28.24 -25.85
C GLY A 979 25.38 27.83 -25.04
N GLY A 980 25.44 26.57 -24.56
CA GLY A 980 26.63 26.02 -23.91
C GLY A 980 26.44 25.63 -22.44
N LEU A 981 27.39 24.83 -21.94
CA LEU A 981 27.32 24.19 -20.63
C LEU A 981 27.56 25.21 -19.50
N VAL A 982 26.86 25.03 -18.38
CA VAL A 982 26.99 25.94 -17.24
C VAL A 982 28.18 25.55 -16.36
N ARG A 983 29.09 26.51 -16.12
CA ARG A 983 30.16 26.40 -15.12
C ARG A 983 29.75 27.15 -13.85
N PRO A 984 29.60 26.48 -12.69
CA PRO A 984 29.20 27.16 -11.46
C PRO A 984 30.30 28.11 -11.00
N GLY A 985 29.91 29.33 -10.63
CA GLY A 985 30.83 30.40 -10.21
C GLY A 985 31.51 31.17 -11.35
N ALA A 986 31.29 30.81 -12.62
CA ALA A 986 31.75 31.58 -13.78
C ALA A 986 30.59 32.38 -14.42
N THR A 987 30.85 33.61 -14.86
CA THR A 987 29.82 34.50 -15.43
C THR A 987 29.51 34.24 -16.91
N GLY A 988 29.85 33.07 -17.45
CA GLY A 988 29.70 32.73 -18.86
C GLY A 988 29.60 31.24 -19.12
N ARG A 989 28.97 30.87 -20.24
CA ARG A 989 28.78 29.48 -20.67
C ARG A 989 30.04 28.90 -21.31
N ALA A 990 30.23 27.59 -21.14
CA ALA A 990 31.30 26.82 -21.73
C ALA A 990 30.90 26.25 -23.09
N SER A 991 31.72 26.48 -24.11
CA SER A 991 31.63 25.70 -25.36
C SER A 991 31.99 24.23 -25.10
N VAL A 992 31.47 23.32 -25.93
CA VAL A 992 31.77 21.87 -25.82
C VAL A 992 33.27 21.60 -26.00
N THR A 993 33.94 22.39 -26.85
CA THR A 993 35.39 22.33 -27.07
C THR A 993 36.20 22.77 -25.85
N GLU A 994 35.80 23.84 -25.16
CA GLU A 994 36.44 24.22 -23.90
C GLU A 994 36.18 23.22 -22.77
N ALA A 995 34.96 22.66 -22.69
CA ALA A 995 34.59 21.69 -21.65
C ALA A 995 35.35 20.35 -21.80
N LEU A 996 35.75 20.00 -23.03
CA LEU A 996 36.69 18.92 -23.31
C LEU A 996 38.12 19.32 -22.89
N ALA A 997 38.57 20.53 -23.24
CA ALA A 997 39.92 21.01 -22.91
C ALA A 997 40.14 21.20 -21.39
N SER A 998 39.10 21.55 -20.63
CA SER A 998 39.14 21.61 -19.15
C SER A 998 38.97 20.25 -18.48
N GLY A 999 38.69 19.18 -19.23
CA GLY A 999 38.39 17.85 -18.70
C GLY A 999 37.04 17.75 -17.98
N GLU A 1000 36.19 18.78 -18.04
CA GLU A 1000 34.85 18.82 -17.41
C GLU A 1000 33.84 17.92 -18.13
N LEU A 1001 34.07 17.61 -19.40
CA LEU A 1001 33.26 16.73 -20.26
C LEU A 1001 34.12 15.62 -20.88
N ASP A 1002 33.55 14.44 -21.13
CA ASP A 1002 34.21 13.35 -21.87
C ASP A 1002 33.94 13.42 -23.38
N ASP A 1003 34.86 12.94 -24.22
CA ASP A 1003 34.67 12.81 -25.68
C ASP A 1003 33.43 12.00 -26.06
N ALA A 1004 33.03 11.04 -25.23
CA ALA A 1004 31.82 10.25 -25.42
C ALA A 1004 30.54 11.04 -25.06
N ALA A 1005 30.62 11.99 -24.13
CA ALA A 1005 29.51 12.88 -23.76
C ALA A 1005 29.36 14.01 -24.79
N ALA A 1006 30.47 14.62 -25.23
CA ALA A 1006 30.50 15.63 -26.28
C ALA A 1006 29.91 15.11 -27.61
N ARG A 1007 30.33 13.91 -28.05
CA ARG A 1007 29.77 13.27 -29.25
C ARG A 1007 28.26 13.02 -29.17
N ARG A 1008 27.71 12.81 -27.98
CA ARG A 1008 26.27 12.60 -27.75
C ARG A 1008 25.47 13.90 -27.66
N LEU A 1009 26.06 14.96 -27.11
CA LEU A 1009 25.42 16.29 -27.13
C LEU A 1009 25.31 16.85 -28.55
N ARG A 1010 26.25 16.52 -29.44
CA ARG A 1010 26.18 16.86 -30.88
C ARG A 1010 25.28 15.95 -31.72
N ASP A 1011 24.84 14.81 -31.21
CA ASP A 1011 23.98 13.88 -31.94
C ASP A 1011 22.50 14.19 -31.69
N ALA A 1012 21.90 14.93 -32.63
CA ALA A 1012 20.48 15.29 -32.57
C ALA A 1012 19.53 14.06 -32.54
N GLY A 1013 19.98 12.88 -32.97
CA GLY A 1013 19.23 11.61 -32.89
C GLY A 1013 19.31 10.94 -31.51
N ALA A 1014 20.25 11.35 -30.65
CA ALA A 1014 20.42 10.83 -29.30
C ALA A 1014 19.62 11.61 -28.23
N HIS A 1015 19.02 12.75 -28.60
CA HIS A 1015 18.24 13.61 -27.70
C HIS A 1015 16.93 12.96 -27.22
N ALA A 1016 16.57 13.22 -25.96
CA ALA A 1016 15.43 12.54 -25.33
C ALA A 1016 14.08 13.19 -25.69
N ARG A 1017 13.12 12.40 -26.21
CA ARG A 1017 11.74 12.85 -26.51
C ARG A 1017 10.86 12.91 -25.25
N VAL A 1018 11.18 13.86 -24.37
CA VAL A 1018 10.53 14.02 -23.05
C VAL A 1018 9.28 14.88 -23.11
N LEU A 1019 9.22 15.90 -23.97
CA LEU A 1019 8.13 16.87 -24.00
C LEU A 1019 6.94 16.40 -24.85
N LEU A 1020 5.73 16.74 -24.46
CA LEU A 1020 4.53 16.65 -25.30
C LEU A 1020 4.27 18.00 -25.98
N CYS A 1021 4.18 18.02 -27.31
CA CYS A 1021 3.91 19.26 -28.04
C CYS A 1021 2.47 19.75 -27.77
N PRO A 1022 2.23 20.97 -27.25
CA PRO A 1022 0.89 21.42 -26.85
C PRO A 1022 -0.08 21.56 -28.04
N LYS A 1023 0.47 21.82 -29.24
CA LYS A 1023 -0.29 21.95 -30.49
C LYS A 1023 -0.64 20.62 -31.16
N THR A 1024 0.26 19.63 -31.13
CA THR A 1024 0.10 18.36 -31.89
C THR A 1024 -0.08 17.12 -31.03
N ARG A 1025 0.13 17.22 -29.71
CA ARG A 1025 0.17 16.09 -28.75
C ARG A 1025 1.15 14.96 -29.11
N ALA A 1026 2.14 15.23 -29.96
CA ALA A 1026 3.23 14.31 -30.26
C ALA A 1026 4.39 14.48 -29.26
N ARG A 1027 5.11 13.39 -28.95
CA ARG A 1027 6.34 13.45 -28.16
C ARG A 1027 7.48 14.04 -29.00
N VAL A 1028 8.14 15.07 -28.47
CA VAL A 1028 9.20 15.83 -29.15
C VAL A 1028 10.44 15.99 -28.26
N THR A 1029 11.62 16.20 -28.87
CA THR A 1029 12.86 16.56 -28.15
C THR A 1029 12.83 18.02 -27.70
N TYR A 1030 13.74 18.42 -26.81
CA TYR A 1030 13.85 19.83 -26.42
C TYR A 1030 14.28 20.72 -27.61
N ALA A 1031 15.16 20.21 -28.47
CA ALA A 1031 15.55 20.88 -29.72
C ALA A 1031 14.37 21.06 -30.70
N GLU A 1032 13.57 20.01 -30.92
CA GLU A 1032 12.35 20.07 -31.74
C GLU A 1032 11.32 21.08 -31.16
N ALA A 1033 11.26 21.21 -29.83
CA ALA A 1033 10.39 22.18 -29.15
C ALA A 1033 10.90 23.63 -29.29
N LEU A 1034 12.20 23.87 -29.11
CA LEU A 1034 12.83 25.19 -29.31
C LEU A 1034 12.67 25.70 -30.75
N ALA A 1035 12.77 24.81 -31.74
CA ALA A 1035 12.57 25.12 -33.15
C ALA A 1035 11.11 25.46 -33.51
N ARG A 1036 10.14 25.00 -32.71
CA ARG A 1036 8.70 25.27 -32.87
C ARG A 1036 8.18 26.40 -31.99
N ALA A 1037 8.99 26.91 -31.06
CA ALA A 1037 8.60 27.99 -30.16
C ALA A 1037 8.62 29.33 -30.90
N VAL A 1038 7.52 30.07 -30.80
CA VAL A 1038 7.37 31.42 -31.36
C VAL A 1038 8.07 32.41 -30.44
N ARG A 1039 8.71 33.44 -31.01
CA ARG A 1039 9.24 34.56 -30.21
C ARG A 1039 8.15 35.60 -29.98
N ASP A 1040 7.93 35.96 -28.73
CA ASP A 1040 7.11 37.10 -28.36
C ASP A 1040 7.78 38.39 -28.87
N PRO A 1041 7.08 39.24 -29.65
CA PRO A 1041 7.64 40.50 -30.15
C PRO A 1041 7.88 41.55 -29.05
N THR A 1042 7.31 41.39 -27.86
CA THR A 1042 7.45 42.36 -26.75
C THR A 1042 8.58 42.00 -25.79
N THR A 1043 8.65 40.75 -25.33
CA THR A 1043 9.70 40.27 -24.40
C THR A 1043 10.90 39.60 -25.10
N GLY A 1044 10.77 39.23 -26.38
CA GLY A 1044 11.78 38.47 -27.12
C GLY A 1044 11.88 36.98 -26.73
N LEU A 1045 11.10 36.55 -25.73
CA LEU A 1045 11.12 35.21 -25.15
C LEU A 1045 10.47 34.17 -26.08
N ARG A 1046 10.88 32.90 -25.91
CA ARG A 1046 10.33 31.77 -26.67
C ARG A 1046 9.12 31.18 -25.96
N LEU A 1047 7.99 31.11 -26.65
CA LEU A 1047 6.71 30.58 -26.17
C LEU A 1047 6.26 29.38 -27.03
N LEU A 1048 5.72 28.34 -26.39
CA LEU A 1048 5.07 27.24 -27.11
C LEU A 1048 3.61 27.56 -27.41
N GLU A 1049 3.16 27.41 -28.64
CA GLU A 1049 1.74 27.55 -28.98
C GLU A 1049 0.92 26.36 -28.48
N ALA A 1050 -0.18 26.63 -27.77
CA ALA A 1050 -1.20 25.64 -27.43
C ALA A 1050 -2.35 25.65 -28.46
N ALA A 1051 -2.90 24.46 -28.77
CA ALA A 1051 -4.05 24.34 -29.64
C ALA A 1051 -5.36 24.71 -28.90
N GLY A 1052 -6.15 25.58 -29.52
CA GLY A 1052 -7.42 26.04 -28.99
C GLY A 1052 -8.46 24.92 -28.77
N GLN A 1053 -9.17 24.97 -27.64
CA GLN A 1053 -10.33 24.11 -27.38
C GLN A 1053 -11.54 24.60 -28.20
N GLY A 1054 -11.52 24.39 -29.52
CA GLY A 1054 -12.48 25.04 -30.43
C GLY A 1054 -12.64 24.42 -31.82
N ALA A 1055 -12.40 23.12 -32.02
CA ALA A 1055 -12.67 22.45 -33.29
C ALA A 1055 -13.00 20.95 -33.15
N ARG A 1056 -14.30 20.62 -33.06
CA ARG A 1056 -14.79 19.23 -33.24
C ARG A 1056 -16.22 19.20 -33.82
N ALA A 1057 -16.36 19.50 -35.10
CA ALA A 1057 -17.45 19.04 -35.98
C ALA A 1057 -17.13 19.39 -37.45
N GLY A 1058 -17.44 18.48 -38.39
CA GLY A 1058 -17.39 18.74 -39.82
C GLY A 1058 -16.47 17.80 -40.62
N LEU A 1059 -17.04 16.79 -41.27
CA LEU A 1059 -16.42 16.16 -42.45
C LEU A 1059 -16.44 17.15 -43.62
N VAL A 1060 -15.44 17.08 -44.51
CA VAL A 1060 -15.66 16.94 -45.97
C VAL A 1060 -14.37 16.42 -46.65
N THR A 1061 -14.59 15.60 -47.67
CA THR A 1061 -13.70 14.77 -48.48
C THR A 1061 -12.43 15.39 -49.10
N GLY A 1062 -11.36 14.61 -49.21
CA GLY A 1062 -10.21 14.85 -50.10
C GLY A 1062 -9.03 13.94 -49.78
N GLY A 1063 -8.85 12.84 -50.52
CA GLY A 1063 -7.93 11.76 -50.13
C GLY A 1063 -6.50 11.86 -50.68
N VAL A 1064 -5.50 11.57 -49.84
CA VAL A 1064 -4.19 11.02 -50.22
C VAL A 1064 -3.77 9.98 -49.17
N THR A 1065 -3.26 8.83 -49.63
CA THR A 1065 -2.82 7.69 -48.82
C THR A 1065 -1.40 7.87 -48.28
N VAL A 1066 -1.23 7.87 -46.95
CA VAL A 1066 0.07 7.64 -46.29
C VAL A 1066 -0.11 6.68 -45.11
N ARG A 1067 0.91 5.84 -44.87
CA ARG A 1067 0.86 4.62 -44.04
C ARG A 1067 0.78 4.89 -42.53
N SER A 1068 0.11 3.96 -41.85
CA SER A 1068 -0.04 3.93 -40.38
C SER A 1068 1.29 3.71 -39.66
N ALA A 1069 1.52 4.49 -38.61
CA ALA A 1069 2.49 4.21 -37.55
C ALA A 1069 1.76 4.31 -36.21
N VAL A 1070 1.52 3.18 -35.56
CA VAL A 1070 0.77 3.11 -34.29
C VAL A 1070 1.72 3.32 -33.12
N THR A 1071 1.56 4.43 -32.39
CA THR A 1071 2.09 4.58 -31.03
C THR A 1071 0.98 5.15 -30.14
N SER A 1072 0.57 4.36 -29.16
CA SER A 1072 -0.54 4.64 -28.25
C SER A 1072 -0.10 5.54 -27.09
N SER A 1073 -0.67 6.75 -27.01
CA SER A 1073 -0.53 7.67 -25.88
C SER A 1073 -1.90 8.01 -25.31
N SER A 1074 -2.22 7.50 -24.13
CA SER A 1074 -3.49 7.78 -23.42
C SER A 1074 -3.26 8.68 -22.21
N SER A 1075 -3.80 9.90 -22.25
CA SER A 1075 -3.88 10.81 -21.09
C SER A 1075 -5.29 11.39 -21.00
N PHE A 1076 -5.82 11.46 -19.78
CA PHE A 1076 -7.22 11.78 -19.49
C PHE A 1076 -7.53 13.28 -19.55
N GLN A 1077 -8.76 13.62 -19.93
CA GLN A 1077 -9.42 14.86 -19.52
C GLN A 1077 -10.63 14.51 -18.64
N SER A 1078 -10.75 15.20 -17.51
CA SER A 1078 -11.94 15.22 -16.65
C SER A 1078 -12.84 16.38 -17.06
N PHE A 1079 -14.16 16.21 -17.02
CA PHE A 1079 -15.09 17.34 -17.05
C PHE A 1079 -16.19 17.20 -16.00
N SER A 1080 -16.59 18.37 -15.48
CA SER A 1080 -17.55 18.59 -14.40
C SER A 1080 -19.01 18.57 -14.87
N ARG A 1081 -19.92 18.40 -13.91
CA ARG A 1081 -21.38 18.33 -14.13
C ARG A 1081 -21.99 19.67 -14.53
N SER A 1082 -23.03 19.62 -15.37
CA SER A 1082 -24.19 20.52 -15.32
C SER A 1082 -25.48 19.72 -15.56
N SER A 1083 -26.62 20.24 -15.13
CA SER A 1083 -27.82 19.45 -14.81
C SER A 1083 -29.00 19.67 -15.78
N GLN A 1084 -29.92 18.69 -15.81
CA GLN A 1084 -31.31 18.76 -16.34
C GLN A 1084 -31.52 18.74 -17.88
N PRO A 1085 -32.73 18.41 -18.38
CA PRO A 1085 -33.63 17.33 -17.92
C PRO A 1085 -34.23 16.47 -19.06
N VAL A 1086 -35.04 15.49 -18.65
CA VAL A 1086 -35.87 14.52 -19.40
C VAL A 1086 -36.56 15.05 -20.68
N ALA A 1087 -36.45 14.29 -21.77
CA ALA A 1087 -37.51 14.09 -22.77
C ALA A 1087 -37.38 12.68 -23.37
N GLY A 1088 -38.49 11.94 -23.49
CA GLY A 1088 -38.46 10.52 -23.90
C GLY A 1088 -38.72 10.27 -25.39
N GLY A 1089 -38.59 9.01 -25.83
CA GLY A 1089 -39.24 8.58 -27.09
C GLY A 1089 -38.57 7.47 -27.91
N ARG A 1090 -38.87 6.21 -27.54
CA ARG A 1090 -39.06 5.04 -28.45
C ARG A 1090 -38.10 4.90 -29.68
N ARG A 1091 -37.19 3.93 -29.60
CA ARG A 1091 -37.45 2.57 -30.13
C ARG A 1091 -36.46 1.56 -29.58
#